data_AF-A0A6I5WX56-F1
#
_entry.id   AF-A0A6I5WX56-F1
#
_cell.length_a   1.000
_cell.length_b   1.000
_cell.length_c   1.000
_cell.angle_alpha   90.00
_cell.angle_beta   90.00
_cell.angle_gamma   90.00
#
_symmetry.space_group_name_H-M   'P 1'
#
loop_
_entity.id
_entity.type
_entity.pdbx_description
1 polymer ?
#
loop_
_entity_poly.entity_id
_entity_poly.type
_entity_poly.pdbx_seq_one_letter_code
_entity_poly.pdbx_strand_id
1 'polypeptide(L)'
;MTFEQRIDSIGGEQTSAEILNFANRGPAPVKLALIGGFAPRKCGIATFTTDIFEQLCAHQQRIAPEVWAIEAPAGPAADARVSGRIASDDVAAFRAAALAINDRSYDAVWLQHEYGIFGGDCGEMVFELVERIAAPLIVTLHTVLGDPSPKQREVLERLIKLSSQIMVMSHHSRALLIERHRVDPERITVIDHGAPDRPFGRQEQFKAKFGLAGRPVLMTFGLLGPGKGIETMISALPGIVAEHPDAIYRIVGATHPNLVTSQGEAYREKLVALAAALGVEDNVAFDNRFLDNGELLDQLEACDIYVTPYLNLQQSTSGTLSYAVALGKAVVSTPYVHARELLADGVGVLVEPGSAAMLTAAVLDLLDRPGALEQTQRAAWDRGRTTIWPCFAAASAKLVGRAVAPRAAAGPARNALPSLAAIRAMSDGTGMLQHAIGIIPDRRHGYCIDDNARALLLMLRAGQFPLAEREQLASTYAAFIQHAWNEDRGVFRNFMAYDRSWCEDAGSEDSNGRTAWVLGEAVASGFDAGFREWARRWFGFAIDAMDGVESPRAVAFAMLGAGTALRAGHDHAKARALIERGGGFLHRLLDASRRPDWAWFETVLGYDNARLPQALLEAGLVLDRPLWRDAALDSLAWVAEQQRAASGHFRPVGSEGFGQEFAKLPFDQQPLEAWAAIDAAAAAFAATGEARWLDHAAVAYRWFFGGNDRGVVLADIVTGRCQDGVTPRGANVNCGAESILAFQLASHAMAALGRAAGGTEPGDRLGRAAHPAGDAAAYS
;
A
#
# COMPACT_ATOMS: atom_id res chain seq x y z
N MET A 1 -8.99 2.98 -59.10
CA MET A 1 -7.67 2.58 -59.63
C MET A 1 -6.70 2.73 -58.48
N THR A 2 -5.99 1.76 -57.92
CA THR A 2 -5.56 0.38 -58.22
C THR A 2 -4.94 -0.08 -56.89
N PHE A 3 -5.15 -1.26 -56.31
CA PHE A 3 -4.45 -2.51 -56.64
C PHE A 3 -4.90 -3.59 -55.63
N GLU A 4 -6.16 -4.06 -55.69
CA GLU A 4 -6.68 -4.99 -54.66
C GLU A 4 -7.66 -6.05 -55.18
N GLN A 5 -7.50 -6.48 -56.43
CA GLN A 5 -8.29 -7.59 -56.97
C GLN A 5 -7.42 -8.50 -57.83
N ARG A 6 -6.88 -9.55 -57.23
CA ARG A 6 -6.57 -10.85 -57.85
C ARG A 6 -6.04 -11.79 -56.76
N ILE A 7 -6.90 -12.67 -56.28
CA ILE A 7 -6.79 -14.13 -56.34
C ILE A 7 -7.89 -14.67 -55.41
N ASP A 8 -9.05 -14.90 -56.01
CA ASP A 8 -9.95 -15.96 -55.57
C ASP A 8 -9.73 -17.17 -56.49
N SER A 9 -9.92 -18.35 -55.91
CA SER A 9 -9.89 -19.71 -56.51
C SER A 9 -8.54 -20.43 -56.55
N ILE A 10 -8.33 -21.31 -55.56
CA ILE A 10 -8.20 -22.77 -55.74
C ILE A 10 -8.32 -23.43 -54.35
N GLY A 11 -9.24 -24.41 -54.25
CA GLY A 11 -9.11 -25.63 -53.45
C GLY A 11 -9.13 -25.51 -51.92
N GLY A 12 -10.20 -25.99 -51.30
CA GLY A 12 -10.37 -26.00 -49.86
C GLY A 12 -9.68 -27.18 -49.15
N GLU A 13 -9.40 -26.95 -47.86
CA GLU A 13 -9.46 -27.96 -46.80
C GLU A 13 -9.64 -27.21 -45.47
N GLN A 14 -10.68 -27.59 -44.73
CA GLN A 14 -11.04 -27.01 -43.44
C GLN A 14 -9.93 -27.26 -42.42
N THR A 15 -9.25 -26.20 -42.00
CA THR A 15 -8.54 -26.17 -40.71
C THR A 15 -9.02 -24.95 -39.93
N SER A 16 -9.79 -25.21 -38.89
CA SER A 16 -10.29 -24.24 -37.92
C SER A 16 -9.12 -23.73 -37.07
N ALA A 17 -8.37 -22.76 -37.59
CA ALA A 17 -7.53 -21.90 -36.79
C ALA A 17 -8.29 -20.59 -36.57
N GLU A 18 -8.95 -20.46 -35.42
CA GLU A 18 -9.35 -19.15 -34.91
C GLU A 18 -8.08 -18.32 -34.71
N ILE A 19 -7.72 -17.54 -35.71
CA ILE A 19 -6.80 -16.43 -35.58
C ILE A 19 -7.47 -15.46 -34.63
N LEU A 20 -7.15 -15.60 -33.33
CA LEU A 20 -7.45 -14.61 -32.30
C LEU A 20 -6.87 -13.28 -32.77
N ASN A 21 -7.76 -12.46 -33.30
CA ASN A 21 -7.50 -11.08 -33.64
C ASN A 21 -7.15 -10.35 -32.33
N PHE A 22 -5.85 -10.24 -32.04
CA PHE A 22 -5.33 -9.33 -31.00
C PHE A 22 -5.57 -7.91 -31.49
N ALA A 23 -6.82 -7.46 -31.41
CA ALA A 23 -7.13 -6.05 -31.36
C ALA A 23 -6.26 -5.47 -30.25
N ASN A 24 -5.35 -4.59 -30.64
CA ASN A 24 -4.46 -3.85 -29.78
C ASN A 24 -5.31 -2.96 -28.86
N ARG A 25 -5.93 -3.57 -27.84
CA ARG A 25 -6.59 -2.86 -26.75
C ARG A 25 -5.47 -2.12 -26.03
N GLY A 26 -5.51 -0.80 -26.06
CA GLY A 26 -4.62 0.03 -25.26
C GLY A 26 -4.60 -0.44 -23.79
N PRO A 27 -3.60 -0.03 -23.00
CA PRO A 27 -3.51 -0.44 -21.59
C PRO A 27 -4.83 -0.15 -20.88
N ALA A 28 -5.29 -1.13 -20.08
CA ALA A 28 -6.51 -0.99 -19.28
C ALA A 28 -6.44 0.28 -18.41
N PRO A 29 -7.58 0.94 -18.17
CA PRO A 29 -7.60 2.13 -17.31
C PRO A 29 -7.18 1.76 -15.88
N VAL A 30 -6.50 2.70 -15.23
CA VAL A 30 -6.08 2.60 -13.82
C VAL A 30 -7.32 2.59 -12.93
N LYS A 31 -7.54 1.52 -12.18
CA LYS A 31 -8.62 1.40 -11.20
C LYS A 31 -8.22 2.12 -9.91
N LEU A 32 -8.97 3.15 -9.55
CA LEU A 32 -8.68 3.99 -8.39
C LEU A 32 -9.84 3.93 -7.38
N ALA A 33 -9.57 3.53 -6.13
CA ALA A 33 -10.56 3.67 -5.06
C ALA A 33 -10.43 5.05 -4.40
N LEU A 34 -11.47 5.87 -4.45
CA LEU A 34 -11.53 7.18 -3.80
C LEU A 34 -12.31 7.07 -2.49
N ILE A 35 -11.66 7.34 -1.36
CA ILE A 35 -12.24 7.21 -0.02
C ILE A 35 -12.40 8.58 0.64
N GLY A 36 -13.60 8.88 1.14
CA GLY A 36 -13.89 10.12 1.86
C GLY A 36 -15.38 10.33 2.05
N GLY A 37 -15.79 11.49 2.57
CA GLY A 37 -17.20 11.89 2.45
C GLY A 37 -17.58 12.05 0.97
N PHE A 38 -18.85 11.86 0.63
CA PHE A 38 -19.36 12.01 -0.75
C PHE A 38 -20.78 12.57 -0.75
N ALA A 39 -21.22 13.16 -1.87
CA ALA A 39 -22.62 13.57 -2.05
C ALA A 39 -23.58 12.39 -1.76
N PRO A 40 -24.78 12.64 -1.18
CA PRO A 40 -25.41 13.94 -0.89
C PRO A 40 -25.07 14.54 0.48
N ARG A 41 -24.01 14.07 1.17
CA ARG A 41 -23.54 14.68 2.42
C ARG A 41 -23.17 16.14 2.18
N LYS A 42 -23.81 17.06 2.92
CA LYS A 42 -23.58 18.51 2.82
C LYS A 42 -22.38 18.92 3.68
N CYS A 43 -21.16 18.66 3.20
CA CYS A 43 -19.94 19.20 3.79
C CYS A 43 -18.86 19.49 2.74
N GLY A 44 -17.85 20.30 3.10
CA GLY A 44 -16.81 20.73 2.18
C GLY A 44 -15.99 19.57 1.61
N ILE A 45 -15.58 18.61 2.45
CA ILE A 45 -14.80 17.46 1.99
C ILE A 45 -15.64 16.52 1.12
N ALA A 46 -16.93 16.34 1.43
CA ALA A 46 -17.82 15.56 0.56
C ALA A 46 -17.99 16.20 -0.83
N THR A 47 -18.07 17.52 -0.87
CA THR A 47 -18.09 18.29 -2.12
C THR A 47 -16.79 18.08 -2.89
N PHE A 48 -15.64 18.23 -2.23
CA PHE A 48 -14.33 18.05 -2.85
C PHE A 48 -14.09 16.63 -3.38
N THR A 49 -14.44 15.58 -2.63
CA THR A 49 -14.36 14.19 -3.12
C THR A 49 -15.27 13.97 -4.34
N THR A 50 -16.46 14.58 -4.33
CA THR A 50 -17.40 14.53 -5.46
C THR A 50 -16.82 15.21 -6.68
N ASP A 51 -16.22 16.39 -6.52
CA ASP A 51 -15.55 17.09 -7.60
C ASP A 51 -14.36 16.28 -8.14
N ILE A 52 -13.51 15.69 -7.28
CA ILE A 52 -12.40 14.81 -7.76
C ILE A 52 -12.95 13.70 -8.66
N PHE A 53 -14.00 13.00 -8.20
CA PHE A 53 -14.62 11.92 -8.97
C PHE A 53 -15.15 12.41 -10.32
N GLU A 54 -15.94 13.48 -10.33
CA GLU A 54 -16.55 14.02 -11.54
C GLU A 54 -15.50 14.53 -12.54
N GLN A 55 -14.48 15.23 -12.05
CA GLN A 55 -13.45 15.83 -12.89
C GLN A 55 -12.47 14.80 -13.45
N LEU A 56 -12.16 13.73 -12.69
CA LEU A 56 -11.43 12.59 -13.23
C LEU A 56 -12.23 11.87 -14.32
N CYS A 57 -13.52 11.61 -14.09
CA CYS A 57 -14.40 11.03 -15.11
C CYS A 57 -14.50 11.90 -16.38
N ALA A 58 -14.60 13.21 -16.23
CA ALA A 58 -14.75 14.13 -17.35
C ALA A 58 -13.46 14.34 -18.15
N HIS A 59 -12.30 14.37 -17.48
CA HIS A 59 -11.04 14.82 -18.10
C HIS A 59 -9.95 13.73 -18.21
N GLN A 60 -10.11 12.57 -17.55
CA GLN A 60 -9.07 11.54 -17.46
C GLN A 60 -9.58 10.13 -17.78
N GLN A 61 -9.82 9.85 -19.07
CA GLN A 61 -10.32 8.53 -19.55
C GLN A 61 -9.43 7.32 -19.19
N ARG A 62 -8.18 7.55 -18.82
CA ARG A 62 -7.23 6.49 -18.41
C ARG A 62 -7.34 6.14 -16.92
N ILE A 63 -8.20 6.80 -16.16
CA ILE A 63 -8.44 6.53 -14.75
C ILE A 63 -9.92 6.17 -14.61
N ALA A 64 -10.19 5.04 -13.97
CA ALA A 64 -11.52 4.58 -13.61
C ALA A 64 -11.67 4.72 -12.08
N PRO A 65 -12.15 5.88 -11.59
CA PRO A 65 -12.38 6.07 -10.17
C PRO A 65 -13.65 5.34 -9.72
N GLU A 66 -13.61 4.72 -8.55
CA GLU A 66 -14.74 4.14 -7.83
C GLU A 66 -14.78 4.71 -6.41
N VAL A 67 -15.96 5.06 -5.91
CA VAL A 67 -16.11 5.78 -4.65
C VAL A 67 -16.43 4.84 -3.49
N TRP A 68 -15.69 4.98 -2.40
CA TRP A 68 -15.91 4.33 -1.11
C TRP A 68 -16.26 5.40 -0.08
N ALA A 69 -17.56 5.60 0.15
CA ALA A 69 -18.05 6.72 0.94
C ALA A 69 -17.98 6.44 2.45
N ILE A 70 -17.39 7.38 3.20
CA ILE A 70 -17.46 7.41 4.65
C ILE A 70 -18.75 8.10 5.09
N GLU A 71 -19.60 7.35 5.78
CA GLU A 71 -20.95 7.78 6.15
C GLU A 71 -21.16 7.70 7.65
N ALA A 72 -21.86 8.71 8.19
CA ALA A 72 -22.34 8.66 9.56
C ALA A 72 -23.62 7.79 9.64
N PRO A 73 -23.93 7.16 10.79
CA PRO A 73 -25.10 6.30 10.96
C PRO A 73 -26.43 6.94 10.55
N ALA A 74 -26.59 8.26 10.78
CA ALA A 74 -27.77 9.04 10.45
C ALA A 74 -27.59 9.89 9.16
N GLY A 75 -26.94 9.32 8.15
CA GLY A 75 -26.66 10.00 6.88
C GLY A 75 -27.85 10.07 5.91
N PRO A 76 -27.80 10.98 4.92
CA PRO A 76 -28.77 11.02 3.84
C PRO A 76 -28.73 9.74 2.97
N ALA A 77 -29.77 9.54 2.15
CA ALA A 77 -29.85 8.37 1.26
C ALA A 77 -28.65 8.25 0.31
N ALA A 78 -28.28 7.01 -0.03
CA ALA A 78 -27.08 6.71 -0.80
C ALA A 78 -27.15 7.24 -2.25
N ASP A 79 -26.04 7.80 -2.72
CA ASP A 79 -25.85 8.16 -4.13
C ASP A 79 -25.51 6.90 -4.94
N ALA A 80 -26.18 6.69 -6.08
CA ALA A 80 -25.99 5.51 -6.93
C ALA A 80 -24.58 5.38 -7.51
N ARG A 81 -23.76 6.44 -7.47
CA ARG A 81 -22.36 6.44 -7.91
C ARG A 81 -21.41 5.82 -6.88
N VAL A 82 -21.86 5.60 -5.64
CA VAL A 82 -21.05 5.02 -4.57
C VAL A 82 -20.90 3.51 -4.77
N SER A 83 -19.65 3.04 -4.84
CA SER A 83 -19.30 1.63 -5.05
C SER A 83 -19.22 0.82 -3.75
N GLY A 84 -18.95 1.48 -2.63
CA GLY A 84 -18.92 0.88 -1.29
C GLY A 84 -19.18 1.92 -0.20
N ARG A 85 -19.77 1.50 0.92
CA ARG A 85 -20.14 2.36 2.05
C ARG A 85 -19.41 1.89 3.30
N ILE A 86 -18.87 2.82 4.06
CA ILE A 86 -18.12 2.56 5.29
C ILE A 86 -18.75 3.42 6.39
N ALA A 87 -19.37 2.76 7.36
CA ALA A 87 -19.87 3.44 8.55
C ALA A 87 -18.69 4.00 9.34
N SER A 88 -18.69 5.31 9.59
CA SER A 88 -17.54 6.03 10.15
C SER A 88 -17.16 5.58 11.56
N ASP A 89 -18.11 5.02 12.30
CA ASP A 89 -18.00 4.60 13.70
C ASP A 89 -18.02 3.08 13.90
N ASP A 90 -17.89 2.30 12.82
CA ASP A 90 -17.90 0.84 12.84
C ASP A 90 -16.56 0.24 12.36
N VAL A 91 -15.81 -0.32 13.29
CA VAL A 91 -14.56 -1.05 13.02
C VAL A 91 -14.75 -2.22 12.05
N ALA A 92 -15.86 -2.95 12.15
CA ALA A 92 -16.13 -4.07 11.25
C ALA A 92 -16.36 -3.59 9.82
N ALA A 93 -17.02 -2.44 9.63
CA ALA A 93 -17.21 -1.83 8.32
C ALA A 93 -15.87 -1.43 7.67
N PHE A 94 -14.92 -0.88 8.43
CA PHE A 94 -13.58 -0.57 7.91
C PHE A 94 -12.84 -1.85 7.45
N ARG A 95 -12.88 -2.92 8.25
CA ARG A 95 -12.24 -4.20 7.91
C ARG A 95 -12.87 -4.85 6.68
N ALA A 96 -14.20 -4.87 6.60
CA ALA A 96 -14.93 -5.40 5.45
C ALA A 96 -14.64 -4.61 4.17
N ALA A 97 -14.53 -3.28 4.27
CA ALA A 97 -14.13 -2.44 3.14
C ALA A 97 -12.70 -2.72 2.68
N ALA A 98 -11.75 -2.93 3.60
CA ALA A 98 -10.38 -3.29 3.25
C ALA A 98 -10.31 -4.60 2.45
N LEU A 99 -11.04 -5.63 2.89
CA LEU A 99 -11.16 -6.91 2.19
C LEU A 99 -11.72 -6.72 0.78
N ALA A 100 -12.85 -6.02 0.65
CA ALA A 100 -13.50 -5.81 -0.64
C ALA A 100 -12.66 -4.93 -1.60
N ILE A 101 -11.90 -3.95 -1.08
CA ILE A 101 -10.94 -3.16 -1.85
C ILE A 101 -9.80 -4.05 -2.39
N ASN A 102 -9.25 -4.93 -1.55
CA ASN A 102 -8.21 -5.86 -1.97
C ASN A 102 -8.73 -6.85 -3.05
N ASP A 103 -9.95 -7.35 -2.90
CA ASP A 103 -10.56 -8.30 -3.86
C ASP A 103 -10.81 -7.66 -5.22
N ARG A 104 -11.15 -6.36 -5.25
CA ARG A 104 -11.34 -5.61 -6.51
C ARG A 104 -10.04 -5.26 -7.23
N SER A 105 -8.88 -5.52 -6.63
CA SER A 105 -7.55 -5.29 -7.22
C SER A 105 -7.39 -3.85 -7.76
N TYR A 106 -7.63 -2.85 -6.92
CA TYR A 106 -7.36 -1.46 -7.29
C TYR A 106 -5.86 -1.22 -7.48
N ASP A 107 -5.50 -0.40 -8.46
CA ASP A 107 -4.12 -0.01 -8.76
C ASP A 107 -3.59 1.05 -7.78
N ALA A 108 -4.50 1.84 -7.19
CA ALA A 108 -4.22 2.79 -6.13
C ALA A 108 -5.47 3.08 -5.30
N VAL A 109 -5.27 3.53 -4.06
CA VAL A 109 -6.31 4.02 -3.15
C VAL A 109 -6.00 5.46 -2.79
N TRP A 110 -7.00 6.33 -2.85
CA TRP A 110 -6.86 7.76 -2.54
C TRP A 110 -7.81 8.18 -1.42
N LEU A 111 -7.25 8.43 -0.24
CA LEU A 111 -7.96 8.83 0.96
C LEU A 111 -8.01 10.35 1.14
N GLN A 112 -9.19 10.89 1.41
CA GLN A 112 -9.40 12.27 1.85
C GLN A 112 -9.40 12.31 3.38
N HIS A 113 -8.27 12.71 3.98
CA HIS A 113 -8.12 12.71 5.44
C HIS A 113 -8.48 14.05 6.08
N GLU A 114 -9.36 13.98 7.08
CA GLU A 114 -9.64 15.02 8.06
C GLU A 114 -10.03 14.35 9.38
N TYR A 115 -9.60 14.93 10.51
CA TYR A 115 -9.68 14.30 11.84
C TYR A 115 -11.11 13.98 12.27
N GLY A 116 -12.11 14.73 11.80
CA GLY A 116 -13.52 14.56 12.17
C GLY A 116 -14.36 13.71 11.21
N ILE A 117 -13.77 13.05 10.22
CA ILE A 117 -14.51 12.22 9.25
C ILE A 117 -14.61 10.76 9.69
N PHE A 118 -13.55 10.25 10.30
CA PHE A 118 -13.43 8.88 10.77
C PHE A 118 -13.73 8.84 12.26
N GLY A 119 -14.23 7.70 12.76
CA GLY A 119 -14.53 7.52 14.17
C GLY A 119 -13.27 7.48 15.04
N GLY A 120 -13.47 7.62 16.35
CA GLY A 120 -12.40 7.84 17.33
C GLY A 120 -12.24 9.32 17.69
N ASP A 121 -11.26 9.63 18.54
CA ASP A 121 -11.01 10.99 19.04
C ASP A 121 -10.42 11.90 17.96
N CYS A 122 -9.59 11.34 17.08
CA CYS A 122 -8.89 12.05 16.01
C CYS A 122 -8.94 11.26 14.69
N GLY A 123 -9.97 10.44 14.49
CA GLY A 123 -10.16 9.66 13.27
C GLY A 123 -9.32 8.39 13.15
N GLU A 124 -8.79 7.88 14.27
CA GLU A 124 -7.89 6.72 14.29
C GLU A 124 -8.55 5.40 13.83
N MET A 125 -9.88 5.31 13.76
CA MET A 125 -10.54 4.12 13.20
C MET A 125 -10.18 3.88 11.72
N VAL A 126 -9.69 4.90 11.01
CA VAL A 126 -9.20 4.77 9.63
C VAL A 126 -8.08 3.73 9.50
N PHE A 127 -7.30 3.46 10.56
CA PHE A 127 -6.23 2.46 10.53
C PHE A 127 -6.76 1.04 10.36
N GLU A 128 -8.00 0.77 10.76
CA GLU A 128 -8.64 -0.52 10.51
C GLU A 128 -8.83 -0.82 9.02
N LEU A 129 -8.80 0.23 8.19
CA LEU A 129 -8.83 0.17 6.73
C LEU A 129 -7.44 0.25 6.11
N VAL A 130 -6.69 1.33 6.36
CA VAL A 130 -5.47 1.63 5.60
C VAL A 130 -4.31 0.68 5.88
N GLU A 131 -4.27 0.01 7.03
CA GLU A 131 -3.24 -1.00 7.34
C GLU A 131 -3.54 -2.35 6.70
N ARG A 132 -4.78 -2.56 6.25
CA ARG A 132 -5.23 -3.80 5.62
C ARG A 132 -5.26 -3.73 4.10
N ILE A 133 -5.13 -2.54 3.51
CA ILE A 133 -5.10 -2.35 2.06
C ILE A 133 -3.68 -2.59 1.53
N ALA A 134 -3.58 -3.43 0.49
CA ALA A 134 -2.30 -3.72 -0.15
C ALA A 134 -1.91 -2.69 -1.23
N ALA A 135 -2.92 -2.13 -1.91
CA ALA A 135 -2.73 -1.17 -2.98
C ALA A 135 -2.02 0.11 -2.50
N PRO A 136 -1.20 0.76 -3.34
CA PRO A 136 -0.54 2.02 -2.99
C PRO A 136 -1.52 3.10 -2.50
N LEU A 137 -1.23 3.68 -1.33
CA LEU A 137 -2.07 4.67 -0.69
C LEU A 137 -1.62 6.10 -1.03
N ILE A 138 -2.54 6.90 -1.55
CA ILE A 138 -2.44 8.35 -1.71
C ILE A 138 -3.29 8.97 -0.60
N VAL A 139 -2.73 9.91 0.18
CA VAL A 139 -3.50 10.63 1.21
C VAL A 139 -3.52 12.11 0.92
N THR A 140 -4.71 12.68 0.76
CA THR A 140 -4.90 14.13 0.82
C THR A 140 -5.04 14.54 2.28
N LEU A 141 -4.11 15.33 2.78
CA LEU A 141 -4.18 15.92 4.11
C LEU A 141 -4.88 17.29 4.00
N HIS A 142 -6.15 17.34 4.36
CA HIS A 142 -6.94 18.60 4.35
C HIS A 142 -6.50 19.58 5.43
N THR A 143 -5.92 19.07 6.51
CA THR A 143 -5.41 19.83 7.65
C THR A 143 -4.03 19.34 8.06
N VAL A 144 -3.03 20.23 8.01
CA VAL A 144 -1.68 20.00 8.57
C VAL A 144 -1.41 21.09 9.59
N LEU A 145 -1.49 20.73 10.87
CA LEU A 145 -1.39 21.69 11.97
C LEU A 145 0.07 22.02 12.28
N GLY A 146 0.35 23.30 12.56
CA GLY A 146 1.63 23.69 13.14
C GLY A 146 1.84 23.07 14.52
N ASP A 147 0.82 23.13 15.38
CA ASP A 147 0.87 22.61 16.75
C ASP A 147 -0.24 21.57 16.99
N PRO A 148 -0.07 20.32 16.50
CA PRO A 148 -1.05 19.27 16.69
C PRO A 148 -1.04 18.75 18.13
N SER A 149 -2.20 18.29 18.62
CA SER A 149 -2.24 17.50 19.86
C SER A 149 -1.40 16.22 19.72
N PRO A 150 -0.98 15.58 20.84
CA PRO A 150 -0.24 14.32 20.77
C PRO A 150 -0.96 13.25 19.93
N LYS A 151 -2.29 13.15 20.06
CA LYS A 151 -3.09 12.19 19.29
C LYS A 151 -3.16 12.54 17.81
N GLN A 152 -3.34 13.81 17.47
CA GLN A 152 -3.33 14.26 16.06
C GLN A 152 -1.96 14.01 15.41
N ARG A 153 -0.88 14.23 16.15
CA ARG A 153 0.48 13.94 15.70
C ARG A 153 0.69 12.45 15.45
N GLU A 154 0.27 11.60 16.37
CA GLU A 154 0.31 10.13 16.23
C GLU A 154 -0.44 9.69 14.96
N VAL A 155 -1.67 10.18 14.75
CA VAL A 155 -2.48 9.85 13.56
C VAL A 155 -1.77 10.30 12.28
N LEU A 156 -1.28 11.54 12.23
CA LEU A 156 -0.58 12.09 11.08
C LEU A 156 0.70 11.30 10.75
N GLU A 157 1.54 11.02 11.74
CA GLU A 157 2.80 10.28 11.55
C GLU A 157 2.55 8.84 11.10
N ARG A 158 1.51 8.17 11.62
CA ARG A 158 1.12 6.83 11.18
C ARG A 158 0.59 6.82 9.74
N LEU A 159 -0.25 7.79 9.35
CA LEU A 159 -0.68 7.95 7.95
C LEU A 159 0.50 8.23 7.02
N ILE A 160 1.44 9.08 7.43
CA ILE A 160 2.67 9.36 6.68
C ILE A 160 3.49 8.07 6.45
N LYS A 161 3.59 7.19 7.45
CA LYS A 161 4.33 5.92 7.33
C LYS A 161 3.71 4.99 6.27
N LEU A 162 2.38 4.94 6.20
CA LEU A 162 1.62 4.04 5.32
C LEU A 162 1.45 4.60 3.89
N SER A 163 1.49 5.92 3.72
CA SER A 163 1.23 6.57 2.44
C SER A 163 2.36 6.37 1.43
N SER A 164 2.03 5.96 0.21
CA SER A 164 2.97 5.97 -0.92
C SER A 164 3.17 7.37 -1.47
N GLN A 165 2.10 8.18 -1.54
CA GLN A 165 2.12 9.59 -1.93
C GLN A 165 1.23 10.43 -1.01
N ILE A 166 1.59 11.68 -0.80
CA ILE A 166 0.84 12.63 0.01
C ILE A 166 0.49 13.84 -0.85
N MET A 167 -0.78 14.19 -0.88
CA MET A 167 -1.26 15.45 -1.46
C MET A 167 -1.53 16.45 -0.34
N VAL A 168 -1.03 17.66 -0.53
CA VAL A 168 -1.43 18.85 0.23
C VAL A 168 -1.85 19.95 -0.74
N MET A 169 -2.51 20.98 -0.23
CA MET A 169 -3.09 22.05 -1.05
C MET A 169 -2.47 23.42 -0.76
N SER A 170 -1.39 23.44 0.03
CA SER A 170 -0.61 24.66 0.31
C SER A 170 0.87 24.34 0.41
N HIS A 171 1.70 25.32 0.06
CA HIS A 171 3.15 25.24 0.23
C HIS A 171 3.55 25.23 1.70
N HIS A 172 2.80 25.93 2.56
CA HIS A 172 2.98 25.90 4.00
C HIS A 172 2.83 24.48 4.58
N SER A 173 1.76 23.76 4.23
CA SER A 173 1.57 22.37 4.68
C SER A 173 2.70 21.46 4.20
N ARG A 174 3.19 21.65 2.96
CA ARG A 174 4.37 20.93 2.46
C ARG A 174 5.62 21.22 3.29
N ALA A 175 5.87 22.49 3.62
CA ALA A 175 7.01 22.87 4.45
C ALA A 175 6.93 22.22 5.85
N LEU A 176 5.76 22.24 6.50
CA LEU A 176 5.55 21.59 7.79
C LEU A 176 5.85 20.08 7.75
N LEU A 177 5.38 19.38 6.71
CA LEU A 177 5.65 17.95 6.55
C LEU A 177 7.14 17.64 6.39
N ILE A 178 7.89 18.46 5.65
CA ILE A 178 9.34 18.28 5.45
C ILE A 178 10.11 18.63 6.73
N GLU A 179 9.82 19.78 7.32
CA GLU A 179 10.62 20.35 8.41
C GLU A 179 10.34 19.65 9.75
N ARG A 180 9.06 19.40 10.06
CA ARG A 180 8.64 18.85 11.36
C ARG A 180 8.49 17.33 11.35
N HIS A 181 7.99 16.77 10.25
CA HIS A 181 7.71 15.33 10.14
C HIS A 181 8.73 14.56 9.27
N ARG A 182 9.75 15.26 8.73
CA ARG A 182 10.86 14.67 7.96
C ARG A 182 10.38 13.81 6.78
N VAL A 183 9.27 14.20 6.17
CA VAL A 183 8.74 13.53 4.99
C VAL A 183 9.62 13.87 3.79
N ASP A 184 9.95 12.84 3.01
CA ASP A 184 10.67 12.99 1.74
C ASP A 184 9.91 13.96 0.80
N PRO A 185 10.55 15.05 0.34
CA PRO A 185 9.96 15.99 -0.58
C PRO A 185 9.39 15.38 -1.87
N GLU A 186 9.93 14.25 -2.35
CA GLU A 186 9.46 13.58 -3.57
C GLU A 186 8.11 12.86 -3.38
N ARG A 187 7.73 12.58 -2.12
CA ARG A 187 6.45 11.96 -1.76
C ARG A 187 5.33 12.98 -1.57
N ILE A 188 5.64 14.28 -1.56
CA ILE A 188 4.66 15.34 -1.31
C ILE A 188 4.39 16.10 -2.61
N THR A 189 3.15 16.03 -3.07
CA THR A 189 2.68 16.81 -4.21
C THR A 189 1.74 17.91 -3.73
N VAL A 190 2.03 19.16 -4.08
CA VAL A 190 1.10 20.28 -3.88
C VAL A 190 0.18 20.33 -5.09
N ILE A 191 -1.12 20.21 -4.84
CA ILE A 191 -2.16 20.46 -5.86
C ILE A 191 -3.15 21.43 -5.24
N ASP A 192 -3.19 22.65 -5.76
CA ASP A 192 -4.14 23.70 -5.35
C ASP A 192 -5.59 23.18 -5.42
N HIS A 193 -6.50 23.78 -4.64
CA HIS A 193 -7.91 23.42 -4.73
C HIS A 193 -8.44 23.71 -6.14
N GLY A 194 -9.07 22.70 -6.74
CA GLY A 194 -9.69 22.84 -8.04
C GLY A 194 -10.81 23.88 -8.04
N ALA A 195 -10.96 24.60 -9.15
CA ALA A 195 -11.93 25.69 -9.25
C ALA A 195 -12.77 25.63 -10.55
N PRO A 196 -13.96 26.26 -10.57
CA PRO A 196 -14.83 26.28 -11.73
C PRO A 196 -14.21 27.03 -12.91
N ASP A 197 -14.53 26.59 -14.12
CA ASP A 197 -14.10 27.24 -15.35
C ASP A 197 -15.22 28.14 -15.90
N ARG A 198 -15.11 29.45 -15.68
CA ARG A 198 -16.02 30.45 -16.25
C ARG A 198 -15.27 31.58 -16.98
N PRO A 199 -15.83 32.14 -18.07
CA PRO A 199 -15.29 33.31 -18.72
C PRO A 199 -15.32 34.54 -17.80
N PHE A 200 -14.31 35.40 -17.90
CA PHE A 200 -14.31 36.68 -17.22
C PHE A 200 -15.37 37.64 -17.77
N GLY A 201 -15.80 38.61 -16.94
CA GLY A 201 -16.51 39.81 -17.42
C GLY A 201 -18.01 39.64 -17.54
N ARG A 202 -18.59 38.64 -16.87
CA ARG A 202 -20.04 38.36 -16.89
C ARG A 202 -20.81 39.04 -15.75
N GLN A 203 -20.15 39.85 -14.95
CA GLN A 203 -20.70 40.37 -13.70
C GLN A 203 -22.02 41.14 -13.87
N GLU A 204 -22.07 42.12 -14.79
CA GLU A 204 -23.27 42.93 -15.00
C GLU A 204 -24.47 42.13 -15.51
N GLN A 205 -24.23 41.08 -16.30
CA GLN A 205 -25.27 40.15 -16.74
C GLN A 205 -25.93 39.45 -15.54
N PHE A 206 -25.12 38.95 -14.60
CA PHE A 206 -25.63 38.25 -13.43
C PHE A 206 -26.20 39.21 -12.38
N LYS A 207 -25.63 40.41 -12.23
CA LYS A 207 -26.26 41.47 -11.43
C LYS A 207 -27.66 41.81 -11.93
N ALA A 208 -27.84 41.98 -13.25
CA ALA A 208 -29.17 42.20 -13.83
C ALA A 208 -30.13 41.04 -13.54
N LYS A 209 -29.66 39.79 -13.66
CA LYS A 209 -30.45 38.58 -13.35
C LYS A 209 -30.97 38.57 -11.91
N PHE A 210 -30.21 39.09 -10.95
CA PHE A 210 -30.58 39.12 -9.54
C PHE A 210 -31.13 40.47 -9.05
N GLY A 211 -31.39 41.43 -9.95
CA GLY A 211 -31.90 42.75 -9.56
C GLY A 211 -30.89 43.62 -8.82
N LEU A 212 -29.60 43.41 -9.06
CA LEU A 212 -28.46 44.08 -8.42
C LEU A 212 -27.70 45.02 -9.38
N ALA A 213 -28.27 45.30 -10.56
CA ALA A 213 -27.65 46.14 -11.57
C ALA A 213 -27.31 47.54 -10.99
N GLY A 214 -26.10 48.02 -11.25
CA GLY A 214 -25.62 49.31 -10.76
C GLY A 214 -25.27 49.37 -9.26
N ARG A 215 -25.47 48.29 -8.49
CA ARG A 215 -25.12 48.25 -7.06
C ARG A 215 -23.74 47.62 -6.85
N PRO A 216 -22.95 48.10 -5.87
CA PRO A 216 -21.81 47.37 -5.33
C PRO A 216 -22.29 46.13 -4.56
N VAL A 217 -21.78 44.94 -4.91
CA VAL A 217 -22.16 43.66 -4.32
C VAL A 217 -20.95 43.03 -3.63
N LEU A 218 -21.00 43.03 -2.30
CA LEU A 218 -20.08 42.30 -1.45
C LEU A 218 -20.65 40.91 -1.18
N MET A 219 -19.83 39.86 -1.13
CA MET A 219 -20.35 38.50 -0.90
C MET A 219 -19.45 37.64 -0.02
N THR A 220 -20.10 36.82 0.81
CA THR A 220 -19.52 35.61 1.40
C THR A 220 -20.46 34.45 1.09
N PHE A 221 -19.91 33.26 0.81
CA PHE A 221 -20.74 32.07 0.63
C PHE A 221 -20.18 30.84 1.34
N GLY A 222 -21.03 29.82 1.51
CA GLY A 222 -20.70 28.53 2.13
C GLY A 222 -21.46 28.31 3.44
N LEU A 223 -21.12 27.27 4.18
CA LEU A 223 -21.78 26.99 5.47
C LEU A 223 -21.47 28.08 6.51
N LEU A 224 -22.49 28.69 7.09
CA LEU A 224 -22.34 29.73 8.11
C LEU A 224 -21.87 29.13 9.44
N GLY A 225 -20.97 29.84 10.10
CA GLY A 225 -20.56 29.57 11.48
C GLY A 225 -19.63 30.66 12.02
N PRO A 226 -19.41 30.72 13.36
CA PRO A 226 -18.66 31.80 14.04
C PRO A 226 -17.23 32.02 13.52
N GLY A 227 -16.57 30.98 13.01
CA GLY A 227 -15.20 31.09 12.49
C GLY A 227 -15.08 31.85 11.17
N LYS A 228 -16.20 32.17 10.50
CA LYS A 228 -16.22 32.83 9.19
C LYS A 228 -16.06 34.36 9.26
N GLY A 229 -16.17 34.95 10.46
CA GLY A 229 -16.01 36.40 10.69
C GLY A 229 -17.08 37.27 10.03
N ILE A 230 -18.29 36.72 9.83
CA ILE A 230 -19.39 37.44 9.19
C ILE A 230 -19.80 38.65 10.05
N GLU A 231 -19.68 38.52 11.36
CA GLU A 231 -19.87 39.59 12.35
C GLU A 231 -18.97 40.78 12.05
N THR A 232 -17.69 40.54 11.79
CA THR A 232 -16.71 41.60 11.49
C THR A 232 -17.06 42.32 10.19
N MET A 233 -17.54 41.60 9.18
CA MET A 233 -18.01 42.21 7.94
C MET A 233 -19.28 43.05 8.16
N ILE A 234 -20.25 42.56 8.93
CA ILE A 234 -21.46 43.33 9.27
C ILE A 234 -21.07 44.59 10.07
N SER A 235 -20.12 44.51 11.00
CA SER A 235 -19.58 45.67 11.72
C SER A 235 -18.83 46.67 10.84
N ALA A 236 -18.33 46.26 9.68
CA ALA A 236 -17.67 47.14 8.71
C ALA A 236 -18.65 47.90 7.80
N LEU A 237 -19.90 47.40 7.66
CA LEU A 237 -20.90 47.97 6.76
C LEU A 237 -21.28 49.42 7.06
N PRO A 238 -21.45 49.88 8.31
CA PRO A 238 -21.82 51.28 8.55
C PRO A 238 -20.86 52.28 7.91
N GLY A 239 -19.55 51.99 7.93
CA GLY A 239 -18.55 52.84 7.27
C GLY A 239 -18.55 52.73 5.75
N ILE A 240 -18.94 51.59 5.19
CA ILE A 240 -19.04 51.39 3.73
C ILE A 240 -20.30 52.08 3.19
N VAL A 241 -21.44 51.90 3.85
CA VAL A 241 -22.75 52.43 3.45
C VAL A 241 -22.79 53.96 3.57
N ALA A 242 -21.99 54.56 4.45
CA ALA A 242 -21.86 56.02 4.55
C ALA A 242 -21.39 56.67 3.24
N GLU A 243 -20.48 56.01 2.50
CA GLU A 243 -19.93 56.50 1.23
C GLU A 243 -20.61 55.86 0.00
N HIS A 244 -21.06 54.60 0.13
CA HIS A 244 -21.76 53.83 -0.92
C HIS A 244 -23.12 53.32 -0.40
N PRO A 245 -24.16 54.17 -0.34
CA PRO A 245 -25.45 53.81 0.28
C PRO A 245 -26.15 52.60 -0.35
N ASP A 246 -25.92 52.36 -1.64
CA ASP A 246 -26.54 51.27 -2.39
C ASP A 246 -25.80 49.92 -2.26
N ALA A 247 -24.64 49.90 -1.60
CA ALA A 247 -23.85 48.68 -1.42
C ALA A 247 -24.64 47.60 -0.69
N ILE A 248 -24.52 46.36 -1.14
CA ILE A 248 -25.22 45.21 -0.53
C ILE A 248 -24.24 44.10 -0.20
N TYR A 249 -24.30 43.60 1.03
CA TYR A 249 -23.58 42.42 1.47
C TYR A 249 -24.46 41.19 1.44
N ARG A 250 -24.09 40.23 0.60
CA ARG A 250 -24.82 39.00 0.38
C ARG A 250 -24.16 37.84 1.11
N ILE A 251 -24.93 37.19 1.97
CA ILE A 251 -24.52 36.02 2.74
C ILE A 251 -25.25 34.81 2.14
N VAL A 252 -24.55 34.04 1.31
CA VAL A 252 -25.14 32.95 0.51
C VAL A 252 -24.75 31.58 1.09
N GLY A 253 -25.67 30.91 1.76
CA GLY A 253 -25.45 29.58 2.28
C GLY A 253 -26.31 29.25 3.51
N ALA A 254 -26.42 27.96 3.79
CA ALA A 254 -27.12 27.47 4.98
C ALA A 254 -26.21 27.50 6.23
N THR A 255 -26.81 27.58 7.41
CA THR A 255 -26.10 27.35 8.68
C THR A 255 -25.52 25.93 8.72
N HIS A 256 -24.30 25.78 9.27
CA HIS A 256 -23.64 24.48 9.36
C HIS A 256 -24.56 23.44 10.03
N PRO A 257 -24.75 22.22 9.45
CA PRO A 257 -25.70 21.24 9.98
C PRO A 257 -25.52 20.94 11.46
N ASN A 258 -24.28 20.74 11.92
CA ASN A 258 -24.00 20.47 13.34
C ASN A 258 -24.44 21.62 14.27
N LEU A 259 -24.37 22.88 13.82
CA LEU A 259 -24.85 24.02 14.59
C LEU A 259 -26.38 24.04 14.60
N VAL A 260 -27.03 23.74 13.48
CA VAL A 260 -28.49 23.63 13.43
C VAL A 260 -28.98 22.55 14.38
N THR A 261 -28.31 21.40 14.44
CA THR A 261 -28.62 20.33 15.39
C THR A 261 -28.44 20.76 16.85
N SER A 262 -27.35 21.47 17.18
CA SER A 262 -27.03 21.79 18.58
C SER A 262 -27.75 23.02 19.13
N GLN A 263 -28.03 24.02 18.28
CA GLN A 263 -28.51 25.34 18.69
C GLN A 263 -29.55 25.96 17.74
N GLY A 264 -30.06 25.20 16.77
CA GLY A 264 -30.96 25.72 15.74
C GLY A 264 -30.31 26.84 14.92
N GLU A 265 -31.08 27.86 14.59
CA GLU A 265 -30.66 28.97 13.74
C GLU A 265 -30.13 30.19 14.53
N ALA A 266 -29.86 30.00 15.82
CA ALA A 266 -29.45 31.05 16.74
C ALA A 266 -28.24 31.86 16.26
N TYR A 267 -27.32 31.23 15.52
CA TYR A 267 -26.18 31.95 14.95
C TYR A 267 -26.61 32.94 13.85
N ARG A 268 -27.46 32.53 12.91
CA ARG A 268 -27.96 33.45 11.88
C ARG A 268 -28.82 34.54 12.50
N GLU A 269 -29.68 34.20 13.46
CA GLU A 269 -30.52 35.17 14.17
C GLU A 269 -29.69 36.25 14.85
N LYS A 270 -28.53 35.88 15.45
CA LYS A 270 -27.56 36.85 15.98
C LYS A 270 -26.99 37.78 14.90
N LEU A 271 -26.69 37.27 13.71
CA LEU A 271 -26.20 38.11 12.59
C LEU A 271 -27.26 39.09 12.11
N VAL A 272 -28.52 38.66 12.01
CA VAL A 272 -29.65 39.52 11.65
C VAL A 272 -29.85 40.61 12.71
N ALA A 273 -29.83 40.23 13.99
CA ALA A 273 -29.94 41.19 15.09
C ALA A 273 -28.77 42.20 15.11
N LEU A 274 -27.55 41.75 14.79
CA LEU A 274 -26.38 42.62 14.67
C LEU A 274 -26.54 43.63 13.54
N ALA A 275 -27.01 43.21 12.36
CA ALA A 275 -27.26 44.12 11.25
C ALA A 275 -28.30 45.20 11.59
N ALA A 276 -29.40 44.82 12.24
CA ALA A 276 -30.43 45.74 12.71
C ALA A 276 -29.92 46.69 13.80
N ALA A 277 -29.13 46.20 14.75
CA ALA A 277 -28.55 47.03 15.82
C ALA A 277 -27.57 48.10 15.28
N LEU A 278 -26.97 47.85 14.12
CA LEU A 278 -26.05 48.76 13.44
C LEU A 278 -26.72 49.61 12.35
N GLY A 279 -28.03 49.43 12.12
CA GLY A 279 -28.81 50.20 11.13
C GLY A 279 -28.42 49.91 9.67
N VAL A 280 -27.99 48.68 9.38
CA VAL A 280 -27.54 48.24 8.04
C VAL A 280 -28.34 47.05 7.50
N GLU A 281 -29.51 46.77 8.07
CA GLU A 281 -30.36 45.63 7.70
C GLU A 281 -30.76 45.64 6.21
N ASP A 282 -31.04 46.82 5.63
CA ASP A 282 -31.40 46.97 4.22
C ASP A 282 -30.20 46.75 3.26
N ASN A 283 -28.98 46.76 3.81
CA ASN A 283 -27.74 46.50 3.09
C ASN A 283 -27.25 45.06 3.26
N VAL A 284 -28.00 44.18 3.95
CA VAL A 284 -27.63 42.76 4.13
C VAL A 284 -28.70 41.84 3.55
N ALA A 285 -28.30 40.92 2.66
CA ALA A 285 -29.20 39.92 2.09
C ALA A 285 -28.73 38.49 2.41
N PHE A 286 -29.60 37.72 3.08
CA PHE A 286 -29.36 36.32 3.40
C PHE A 286 -30.05 35.39 2.39
N ASP A 287 -29.30 34.45 1.80
CA ASP A 287 -29.85 33.30 1.07
C ASP A 287 -29.53 32.01 1.85
N ASN A 288 -30.49 31.56 2.67
CA ASN A 288 -30.31 30.45 3.61
C ASN A 288 -30.44 29.05 2.98
N ARG A 289 -30.07 28.90 1.71
CA ARG A 289 -30.17 27.62 1.00
C ARG A 289 -28.79 27.02 0.80
N PHE A 290 -28.73 25.69 0.83
CA PHE A 290 -27.59 24.97 0.29
C PHE A 290 -27.80 24.83 -1.22
N LEU A 291 -27.24 25.76 -1.97
CA LEU A 291 -27.45 25.87 -3.42
C LEU A 291 -26.73 24.75 -4.19
N ASP A 292 -27.27 24.38 -5.35
CA ASP A 292 -26.51 23.60 -6.32
C ASP A 292 -25.35 24.42 -6.89
N ASN A 293 -24.36 23.74 -7.47
CA ASN A 293 -23.15 24.38 -7.97
C ASN A 293 -23.46 25.40 -9.08
N GLY A 294 -24.44 25.15 -9.96
CA GLY A 294 -24.80 26.08 -11.03
C GLY A 294 -25.36 27.39 -10.48
N GLU A 295 -26.36 27.31 -9.61
CA GLU A 295 -26.97 28.48 -8.96
C GLU A 295 -25.96 29.24 -8.10
N LEU A 296 -25.11 28.53 -7.34
CA LEU A 296 -24.05 29.15 -6.54
C LEU A 296 -23.07 29.97 -7.39
N LEU A 297 -22.64 29.42 -8.52
CA LEU A 297 -21.72 30.11 -9.42
C LEU A 297 -22.38 31.33 -10.07
N ASP A 298 -23.67 31.24 -10.42
CA ASP A 298 -24.42 32.38 -10.92
C ASP A 298 -24.51 33.51 -9.86
N GLN A 299 -24.77 33.16 -8.60
CA GLN A 299 -24.76 34.13 -7.49
C GLN A 299 -23.38 34.79 -7.35
N LEU A 300 -22.31 33.99 -7.36
CA LEU A 300 -20.93 34.47 -7.26
C LEU A 300 -20.55 35.34 -8.46
N GLU A 301 -21.10 35.10 -9.65
CA GLU A 301 -20.86 35.96 -10.81
C GLU A 301 -21.36 37.39 -10.58
N ALA A 302 -22.44 37.59 -9.81
CA ALA A 302 -22.98 38.91 -9.49
C ALA A 302 -22.19 39.67 -8.41
N CYS A 303 -21.13 39.09 -7.85
CA CYS A 303 -20.29 39.71 -6.83
C CYS A 303 -19.22 40.63 -7.45
N ASP A 304 -18.97 41.79 -6.83
CA ASP A 304 -17.81 42.64 -7.13
C ASP A 304 -16.61 42.27 -6.28
N ILE A 305 -16.83 42.22 -4.96
CA ILE A 305 -15.79 41.99 -3.94
C ILE A 305 -16.23 40.82 -3.05
N TYR A 306 -15.45 39.76 -3.08
CA TYR A 306 -15.62 38.59 -2.23
C TYR A 306 -14.85 38.76 -0.92
N VAL A 307 -15.48 38.48 0.21
CA VAL A 307 -14.89 38.73 1.53
C VAL A 307 -14.71 37.42 2.30
N THR A 308 -13.53 37.21 2.89
CA THR A 308 -13.27 36.05 3.76
C THR A 308 -12.53 36.48 5.03
N PRO A 309 -13.23 37.11 6.00
CA PRO A 309 -12.62 37.68 7.20
C PRO A 309 -12.42 36.61 8.29
N TYR A 310 -11.85 35.47 7.93
CA TYR A 310 -11.79 34.29 8.81
C TYR A 310 -10.92 34.55 10.05
N LEU A 311 -11.35 34.03 11.19
CA LEU A 311 -10.63 34.19 12.46
C LEU A 311 -9.53 33.15 12.64
N ASN A 312 -9.70 31.95 12.08
CA ASN A 312 -8.70 30.89 12.16
C ASN A 312 -7.64 31.04 11.05
N LEU A 313 -6.47 31.56 11.41
CA LEU A 313 -5.37 31.77 10.48
C LEU A 313 -4.67 30.47 10.02
N GLN A 314 -4.93 29.34 10.68
CA GLN A 314 -4.36 28.02 10.33
C GLN A 314 -5.15 27.28 9.24
N GLN A 315 -6.24 27.88 8.72
CA GLN A 315 -7.04 27.28 7.66
C GLN A 315 -6.17 26.99 6.42
N SER A 316 -5.91 25.71 6.17
CA SER A 316 -4.97 25.26 5.12
C SER A 316 -5.54 25.44 3.71
N THR A 317 -6.86 25.32 3.54
CA THR A 317 -7.55 25.47 2.25
C THR A 317 -8.95 26.06 2.42
N SER A 318 -9.39 26.86 1.45
CA SER A 318 -10.77 27.37 1.36
C SER A 318 -11.27 27.29 -0.07
N GLY A 319 -12.17 26.33 -0.35
CA GLY A 319 -12.77 26.18 -1.68
C GLY A 319 -13.57 27.42 -2.11
N THR A 320 -14.18 28.13 -1.15
CA THR A 320 -14.97 29.32 -1.46
C THR A 320 -14.10 30.48 -1.96
N LEU A 321 -12.89 30.61 -1.40
CA LEU A 321 -11.87 31.54 -1.88
C LEU A 321 -11.40 31.15 -3.29
N SER A 322 -11.10 29.87 -3.52
CA SER A 322 -10.66 29.38 -4.83
C SER A 322 -11.67 29.67 -5.94
N TYR A 323 -12.96 29.52 -5.64
CA TYR A 323 -14.04 29.79 -6.59
C TYR A 323 -14.12 31.29 -6.92
N ALA A 324 -14.04 32.15 -5.91
CA ALA A 324 -14.07 33.61 -6.10
C ALA A 324 -12.91 34.09 -6.97
N VAL A 325 -11.70 33.60 -6.69
CA VAL A 325 -10.50 33.92 -7.49
C VAL A 325 -10.67 33.42 -8.93
N ALA A 326 -11.11 32.17 -9.14
CA ALA A 326 -11.32 31.61 -10.48
C ALA A 326 -12.39 32.31 -11.32
N LEU A 327 -13.40 32.89 -10.68
CA LEU A 327 -14.42 33.70 -11.36
C LEU A 327 -13.99 35.18 -11.51
N GLY A 328 -12.77 35.53 -11.10
CA GLY A 328 -12.24 36.87 -11.24
C GLY A 328 -12.89 37.91 -10.33
N LYS A 329 -13.27 37.52 -9.12
CA LYS A 329 -13.80 38.45 -8.12
C LYS A 329 -12.63 39.08 -7.37
N ALA A 330 -12.71 40.38 -7.08
CA ALA A 330 -11.73 41.00 -6.20
C ALA A 330 -11.91 40.41 -4.80
N VAL A 331 -10.82 40.15 -4.09
CA VAL A 331 -10.91 39.49 -2.78
C VAL A 331 -10.33 40.37 -1.69
N VAL A 332 -11.08 40.52 -0.59
CA VAL A 332 -10.59 41.06 0.68
C VAL A 332 -10.64 39.94 1.73
N SER A 333 -9.49 39.60 2.33
CA SER A 333 -9.36 38.42 3.19
C SER A 333 -8.48 38.66 4.40
N THR A 334 -8.66 37.89 5.46
CA THR A 334 -7.63 37.78 6.51
C THR A 334 -6.47 36.90 6.04
N PRO A 335 -5.24 37.06 6.59
CA PRO A 335 -4.06 36.36 6.10
C PRO A 335 -3.97 34.92 6.63
N TYR A 336 -5.02 34.10 6.50
CA TYR A 336 -4.91 32.67 6.77
C TYR A 336 -4.05 31.98 5.70
N VAL A 337 -3.52 30.78 6.00
CA VAL A 337 -2.50 30.08 5.16
C VAL A 337 -2.85 30.12 3.67
N HIS A 338 -4.03 29.64 3.28
CA HIS A 338 -4.44 29.62 1.87
C HIS A 338 -4.60 31.02 1.25
N ALA A 339 -5.13 31.99 1.99
CA ALA A 339 -5.29 33.36 1.49
C ALA A 339 -3.95 34.04 1.23
N ARG A 340 -2.95 33.85 2.11
CA ARG A 340 -1.60 34.38 1.90
C ARG A 340 -0.95 33.87 0.62
N GLU A 341 -1.13 32.59 0.32
CA GLU A 341 -0.54 31.97 -0.87
C GLU A 341 -1.31 32.32 -2.15
N LEU A 342 -2.65 32.26 -2.10
CA LEU A 342 -3.48 32.45 -3.28
C LEU A 342 -3.62 33.94 -3.67
N LEU A 343 -3.59 34.86 -2.71
CA LEU A 343 -3.76 36.31 -2.94
C LEU A 343 -2.44 37.09 -3.00
N ALA A 344 -1.29 36.41 -3.05
CA ALA A 344 0.02 37.03 -3.19
C ALA A 344 0.13 37.87 -4.48
N ASP A 345 1.17 38.71 -4.56
CA ASP A 345 1.53 39.46 -5.78
C ASP A 345 0.41 40.35 -6.34
N GLY A 346 -0.45 40.88 -5.46
CA GLY A 346 -1.53 41.80 -5.83
C GLY A 346 -2.79 41.11 -6.38
N VAL A 347 -2.91 39.78 -6.22
CA VAL A 347 -4.11 39.03 -6.60
C VAL A 347 -5.32 39.36 -5.71
N GLY A 348 -5.09 39.81 -4.47
CA GLY A 348 -6.14 40.32 -3.59
C GLY A 348 -5.59 41.18 -2.47
N VAL A 349 -6.47 41.58 -1.55
CA VAL A 349 -6.15 42.46 -0.42
C VAL A 349 -6.24 41.68 0.89
N LEU A 350 -5.18 41.77 1.70
CA LEU A 350 -5.13 41.16 3.04
C LEU A 350 -5.33 42.21 4.13
N VAL A 351 -6.16 41.89 5.13
CA VAL A 351 -6.47 42.74 6.28
C VAL A 351 -6.29 42.00 7.60
N GLU A 352 -6.00 42.73 8.68
CA GLU A 352 -5.84 42.11 10.00
C GLU A 352 -7.15 41.46 10.50
N PRO A 353 -7.07 40.27 11.14
CA PRO A 353 -8.24 39.58 11.65
C PRO A 353 -8.96 40.39 12.73
N GLY A 354 -10.30 40.38 12.68
CA GLY A 354 -11.15 41.09 13.63
C GLY A 354 -11.21 42.61 13.44
N SER A 355 -10.55 43.18 12.43
CA SER A 355 -10.52 44.63 12.19
C SER A 355 -11.61 45.07 11.20
N ALA A 356 -12.76 45.48 11.72
CA ALA A 356 -13.83 46.07 10.91
C ALA A 356 -13.36 47.35 10.17
N ALA A 357 -12.54 48.18 10.83
CA ALA A 357 -12.01 49.41 10.24
C ALA A 357 -11.12 49.14 9.01
N MET A 358 -10.27 48.12 9.06
CA MET A 358 -9.43 47.76 7.91
C MET A 358 -10.25 47.11 6.79
N LEU A 359 -11.27 46.32 7.12
CA LEU A 359 -12.22 45.81 6.12
C LEU A 359 -12.94 46.96 5.41
N THR A 360 -13.46 47.94 6.16
CA THR A 360 -14.08 49.14 5.59
C THR A 360 -13.12 49.86 4.65
N ALA A 361 -11.89 50.16 5.11
CA ALA A 361 -10.90 50.87 4.30
C ALA A 361 -10.53 50.12 3.02
N ALA A 362 -10.31 48.81 3.09
CA ALA A 362 -9.96 47.99 1.93
C ALA A 362 -11.11 47.89 0.91
N VAL A 363 -12.35 47.78 1.38
CA VAL A 363 -13.53 47.76 0.49
C VAL A 363 -13.73 49.11 -0.18
N LEU A 364 -13.67 50.22 0.58
CA LEU A 364 -13.80 51.57 0.02
C LEU A 364 -12.70 51.86 -1.00
N ASP A 365 -11.45 51.51 -0.69
CA ASP A 365 -10.31 51.72 -1.60
C ASP A 365 -10.48 51.02 -2.97
N LEU A 366 -11.18 49.87 -3.00
CA LEU A 366 -11.54 49.18 -4.24
C LEU A 366 -12.75 49.83 -4.93
N LEU A 367 -13.81 50.16 -4.18
CA LEU A 367 -15.03 50.74 -4.74
C LEU A 367 -14.81 52.16 -5.32
N ASP A 368 -13.98 52.96 -4.66
CA ASP A 368 -13.68 54.34 -5.06
C ASP A 368 -12.76 54.42 -6.29
N ARG A 369 -12.10 53.31 -6.65
CA ARG A 369 -11.16 53.22 -7.78
C ARG A 369 -11.55 52.08 -8.71
N PRO A 370 -12.57 52.24 -9.58
CA PRO A 370 -13.07 51.18 -10.45
C PRO A 370 -12.01 50.50 -11.32
N GLY A 371 -11.01 51.26 -11.80
CA GLY A 371 -9.89 50.69 -12.56
C GLY A 371 -8.99 49.76 -11.74
N ALA A 372 -8.78 50.07 -10.45
CA ALA A 372 -8.02 49.20 -9.53
C ALA A 372 -8.83 47.95 -9.17
N LEU A 373 -10.15 48.09 -9.00
CA LEU A 373 -11.05 46.95 -8.81
C LEU A 373 -10.99 46.00 -10.01
N GLU A 374 -11.16 46.49 -11.23
CA GLU A 374 -11.11 45.67 -12.44
C GLU A 374 -9.73 45.01 -12.62
N GLN A 375 -8.64 45.73 -12.33
CA GLN A 375 -7.29 45.17 -12.36
C GLN A 375 -7.13 44.02 -11.35
N THR A 376 -7.64 44.18 -10.12
CA THR A 376 -7.61 43.14 -9.09
C THR A 376 -8.44 41.93 -9.51
N GLN A 377 -9.62 42.16 -10.08
CA GLN A 377 -10.49 41.13 -10.63
C GLN A 377 -9.81 40.35 -11.77
N ARG A 378 -9.12 41.05 -12.68
CA ARG A 378 -8.33 40.45 -13.75
C ARG A 378 -7.21 39.57 -13.20
N ALA A 379 -6.42 40.09 -12.25
CA ALA A 379 -5.33 39.36 -11.62
C ALA A 379 -5.83 38.09 -10.91
N ALA A 380 -6.97 38.18 -10.20
CA ALA A 380 -7.65 37.04 -9.61
C ALA A 380 -8.04 35.99 -10.65
N TRP A 381 -8.66 36.40 -11.76
CA TRP A 381 -9.06 35.48 -12.82
C TRP A 381 -7.85 34.78 -13.45
N ASP A 382 -6.80 35.54 -13.78
CA ASP A 382 -5.56 35.02 -14.37
C ASP A 382 -4.90 33.99 -13.43
N ARG A 383 -4.83 34.27 -12.13
CA ARG A 383 -4.36 33.31 -11.12
C ARG A 383 -5.26 32.07 -11.08
N GLY A 384 -6.57 32.26 -11.01
CA GLY A 384 -7.53 31.18 -10.94
C GLY A 384 -7.52 30.26 -12.17
N ARG A 385 -7.04 30.75 -13.33
CA ARG A 385 -6.87 29.89 -14.52
C ARG A 385 -5.87 28.77 -14.33
N THR A 386 -4.95 28.91 -13.39
CA THR A 386 -3.96 27.87 -13.07
C THR A 386 -4.52 26.79 -12.13
N THR A 387 -5.67 27.02 -11.51
CA THR A 387 -6.27 26.13 -10.48
C THR A 387 -7.61 25.53 -10.91
N ILE A 388 -8.08 25.78 -12.13
CA ILE A 388 -9.34 25.22 -12.62
C ILE A 388 -9.35 23.68 -12.65
N TRP A 389 -10.53 23.09 -12.54
CA TRP A 389 -10.74 21.65 -12.46
C TRP A 389 -10.04 20.82 -13.56
N PRO A 390 -9.97 21.23 -14.84
CA PRO A 390 -9.14 20.54 -15.83
C PRO A 390 -7.64 20.48 -15.47
N CYS A 391 -7.08 21.57 -14.93
CA CYS A 391 -5.68 21.60 -14.45
C CYS A 391 -5.51 20.68 -13.23
N PHE A 392 -6.45 20.73 -12.30
CA PHE A 392 -6.50 19.83 -11.14
C PHE A 392 -6.53 18.35 -11.57
N ALA A 393 -7.39 18.00 -12.52
CA ALA A 393 -7.53 16.63 -13.01
C ALA A 393 -6.24 16.14 -13.69
N ALA A 394 -5.56 17.01 -14.45
CA ALA A 394 -4.27 16.70 -15.06
C ALA A 394 -3.15 16.49 -14.02
N ALA A 395 -3.10 17.32 -12.96
CA ALA A 395 -2.17 17.13 -11.85
C ALA A 395 -2.46 15.84 -11.07
N SER A 396 -3.74 15.57 -10.80
CA SER A 396 -4.23 14.35 -10.16
C SER A 396 -3.84 13.09 -10.93
N ALA A 397 -3.94 13.10 -12.26
CA ALA A 397 -3.52 11.97 -13.07
C ALA A 397 -2.01 11.68 -12.97
N LYS A 398 -1.18 12.73 -12.88
CA LYS A 398 0.27 12.57 -12.62
C LYS A 398 0.54 12.00 -11.22
N LEU A 399 -0.19 12.47 -10.20
CA LEU A 399 -0.08 11.97 -8.83
C LEU A 399 -0.44 10.47 -8.76
N VAL A 400 -1.58 10.09 -9.35
CA VAL A 400 -1.99 8.67 -9.43
C VAL A 400 -0.95 7.85 -10.18
N GLY A 401 -0.46 8.33 -11.33
CA GLY A 401 0.58 7.63 -12.09
C GLY A 401 1.90 7.44 -11.34
N ARG A 402 2.24 8.32 -10.39
CA ARG A 402 3.41 8.15 -9.50
C ARG A 402 3.17 7.14 -8.38
N ALA A 403 1.92 6.93 -7.98
CA ALA A 403 1.56 6.02 -6.90
C ALA A 403 1.39 4.57 -7.39
N VAL A 404 0.83 4.38 -8.59
CA VAL A 404 0.56 3.05 -9.17
C VAL A 404 1.84 2.26 -9.30
N ALA A 405 1.80 1.00 -8.84
CA ALA A 405 2.92 0.09 -8.97
C ALA A 405 3.24 -0.18 -10.45
N PRO A 406 4.52 -0.15 -10.87
CA PRO A 406 4.88 -0.54 -12.22
C PRO A 406 4.50 -2.00 -12.46
N ARG A 407 4.08 -2.31 -13.68
CA ARG A 407 3.79 -3.69 -14.07
C ARG A 407 5.08 -4.50 -14.08
N ALA A 408 5.08 -5.64 -13.40
CA ALA A 408 6.23 -6.53 -13.34
C ALA A 408 6.75 -6.86 -14.75
N ALA A 409 8.05 -6.69 -14.97
CA ALA A 409 8.71 -7.20 -16.16
C ALA A 409 8.69 -8.74 -16.16
N ALA A 410 8.89 -9.35 -17.34
CA ALA A 410 9.13 -10.79 -17.39
C ALA A 410 10.39 -11.09 -16.56
N GLY A 411 10.24 -11.91 -15.52
CA GLY A 411 11.35 -12.32 -14.67
C GLY A 411 12.41 -13.10 -15.46
N PRO A 412 13.62 -13.27 -14.90
CA PRO A 412 14.70 -14.00 -15.54
C PRO A 412 14.32 -15.46 -15.82
N ALA A 413 15.04 -16.10 -16.76
CA ALA A 413 14.85 -17.50 -17.08
C ALA A 413 14.93 -18.37 -15.81
N ARG A 414 14.02 -19.34 -15.66
CA ARG A 414 13.85 -20.19 -14.46
C ARG A 414 15.11 -20.96 -14.02
N ASN A 415 16.12 -21.04 -14.89
CA ASN A 415 17.34 -21.83 -14.67
C ASN A 415 18.57 -20.97 -14.34
N ALA A 416 18.46 -19.64 -14.38
CA ALA A 416 19.57 -18.77 -14.03
C ALA A 416 19.78 -18.77 -12.51
N LEU A 417 20.96 -19.19 -12.05
CA LEU A 417 21.32 -19.23 -10.63
C LEU A 417 22.06 -17.96 -10.22
N PRO A 418 21.77 -17.40 -9.04
CA PRO A 418 22.43 -16.20 -8.55
C PRO A 418 23.89 -16.46 -8.17
N SER A 419 24.75 -15.46 -8.36
CA SER A 419 26.15 -15.50 -7.94
C SER A 419 26.30 -15.64 -6.42
N LEU A 420 27.35 -16.33 -5.95
CA LEU A 420 27.71 -16.38 -4.52
C LEU A 420 28.42 -15.10 -4.02
N ALA A 421 28.54 -14.06 -4.84
CA ALA A 421 29.23 -12.82 -4.48
C ALA A 421 28.63 -12.14 -3.22
N ALA A 422 27.30 -12.07 -3.11
CA ALA A 422 26.63 -11.52 -1.93
C ALA A 422 26.88 -12.37 -0.67
N ILE A 423 26.91 -13.70 -0.79
CA ILE A 423 27.23 -14.62 0.31
C ILE A 423 28.64 -14.35 0.83
N ARG A 424 29.63 -14.23 -0.07
CA ARG A 424 31.01 -13.90 0.30
C ARG A 424 31.12 -12.51 0.93
N ALA A 425 30.36 -11.53 0.44
CA ALA A 425 30.38 -10.18 0.98
C ALA A 425 29.81 -10.08 2.40
N MET A 426 28.85 -10.95 2.73
CA MET A 426 28.23 -11.06 4.05
C MET A 426 28.88 -12.12 4.95
N SER A 427 29.99 -12.72 4.54
CA SER A 427 30.70 -13.75 5.32
C SER A 427 32.14 -13.36 5.59
N ASP A 428 32.67 -13.79 6.73
CA ASP A 428 34.11 -13.78 7.00
C ASP A 428 34.57 -15.13 7.56
N GLY A 429 35.80 -15.20 8.09
CA GLY A 429 36.35 -16.43 8.65
C GLY A 429 35.62 -16.97 9.89
N THR A 430 34.69 -16.20 10.47
CA THR A 430 33.86 -16.58 11.61
C THR A 430 32.56 -17.21 11.14
N GLY A 431 31.86 -16.57 10.21
CA GLY A 431 30.51 -16.96 9.77
C GLY A 431 29.82 -15.88 8.94
N MET A 432 28.51 -16.06 8.74
CA MET A 432 27.62 -15.12 8.06
C MET A 432 27.16 -13.99 9.02
N LEU A 433 27.33 -12.74 8.61
CA LEU A 433 26.88 -11.53 9.32
C LEU A 433 25.38 -11.31 9.11
N GLN A 434 24.66 -10.81 10.12
CA GLN A 434 23.18 -10.78 10.12
C GLN A 434 22.58 -9.70 9.20
N HIS A 435 23.00 -8.45 9.40
CA HIS A 435 22.33 -7.28 8.82
C HIS A 435 23.27 -6.46 7.94
N ALA A 436 22.70 -5.65 7.06
CA ALA A 436 23.40 -4.69 6.23
C ALA A 436 22.69 -3.33 6.24
N ILE A 437 23.45 -2.25 6.07
CA ILE A 437 22.90 -0.93 5.71
C ILE A 437 23.13 -0.75 4.21
N GLY A 438 22.05 -0.79 3.44
CA GLY A 438 22.13 -1.01 2.01
C GLY A 438 22.85 -2.34 1.72
N ILE A 439 24.00 -2.26 1.06
CA ILE A 439 24.80 -3.43 0.65
C ILE A 439 26.01 -3.72 1.55
N ILE A 440 26.23 -2.92 2.60
CA ILE A 440 27.41 -3.01 3.45
C ILE A 440 27.04 -3.71 4.76
N PRO A 441 27.73 -4.79 5.16
CA PRO A 441 27.44 -5.49 6.41
C PRO A 441 27.49 -4.56 7.63
N ASP A 442 26.45 -4.60 8.46
CA ASP A 442 26.32 -3.84 9.70
C ASP A 442 26.89 -4.63 10.88
N ARG A 443 28.18 -4.39 11.12
CA ARG A 443 28.95 -5.07 12.17
C ARG A 443 28.46 -4.81 13.59
N ARG A 444 27.51 -3.90 13.82
CA ARG A 444 26.94 -3.68 15.16
C ARG A 444 26.14 -4.89 15.66
N HIS A 445 25.66 -5.74 14.76
CA HIS A 445 24.82 -6.89 15.09
C HIS A 445 25.58 -8.23 15.10
N GLY A 446 26.77 -8.31 14.49
CA GLY A 446 27.56 -9.55 14.46
C GLY A 446 26.89 -10.67 13.65
N TYR A 447 26.80 -11.85 14.25
CA TYR A 447 26.43 -13.13 13.62
C TYR A 447 25.27 -13.79 14.39
N CYS A 448 24.48 -14.62 13.72
CA CYS A 448 23.49 -15.48 14.36
C CYS A 448 23.54 -16.92 13.81
N ILE A 449 23.11 -17.90 14.61
CA ILE A 449 23.07 -19.30 14.15
C ILE A 449 21.99 -19.52 13.09
N ASP A 450 20.89 -18.76 13.13
CA ASP A 450 19.83 -18.83 12.11
C ASP A 450 20.38 -18.64 10.68
N ASP A 451 21.20 -17.60 10.48
CA ASP A 451 21.77 -17.28 9.18
C ASP A 451 22.92 -18.22 8.81
N ASN A 452 23.75 -18.64 9.76
CA ASN A 452 24.79 -19.63 9.51
C ASN A 452 24.21 -21.02 9.17
N ALA A 453 23.09 -21.40 9.79
CA ALA A 453 22.37 -22.63 9.45
C ALA A 453 21.79 -22.58 8.03
N ARG A 454 21.16 -21.46 7.64
CA ARG A 454 20.67 -21.26 6.26
C ARG A 454 21.82 -21.20 5.24
N ALA A 455 22.94 -20.57 5.58
CA ALA A 455 24.12 -20.50 4.73
C ALA A 455 24.76 -21.88 4.50
N LEU A 456 24.85 -22.69 5.56
CA LEU A 456 25.26 -24.09 5.42
C LEU A 456 24.27 -24.87 4.54
N LEU A 457 22.95 -24.72 4.77
CA LEU A 457 21.93 -25.38 3.96
C LEU A 457 22.06 -25.05 2.46
N LEU A 458 22.36 -23.79 2.13
CA LEU A 458 22.65 -23.37 0.76
C LEU A 458 23.85 -24.15 0.19
N MET A 459 24.96 -24.25 0.92
CA MET A 459 26.14 -24.98 0.45
C MET A 459 25.86 -26.47 0.21
N LEU A 460 24.96 -27.07 0.99
CA LEU A 460 24.53 -28.45 0.80
C LEU A 460 23.70 -28.62 -0.49
N ARG A 461 22.79 -27.67 -0.77
CA ARG A 461 21.83 -27.76 -1.90
C ARG A 461 22.37 -27.22 -3.22
N ALA A 462 23.38 -26.36 -3.20
CA ALA A 462 23.86 -25.64 -4.37
C ALA A 462 24.83 -26.44 -5.26
N GLY A 463 24.49 -27.70 -5.58
CA GLY A 463 25.37 -28.65 -6.28
C GLY A 463 25.89 -28.22 -7.66
N GLN A 464 25.39 -27.12 -8.22
CA GLN A 464 25.88 -26.53 -9.46
C GLN A 464 27.19 -25.74 -9.30
N PHE A 465 27.53 -25.31 -8.07
CA PHE A 465 28.81 -24.66 -7.80
C PHE A 465 29.93 -25.68 -7.54
N PRO A 466 31.21 -25.31 -7.84
CA PRO A 466 32.36 -26.18 -7.59
C PRO A 466 32.40 -26.69 -6.16
N LEU A 467 32.65 -28.00 -5.99
CA LEU A 467 32.66 -28.66 -4.69
C LEU A 467 33.61 -27.98 -3.69
N ALA A 468 34.84 -27.67 -4.11
CA ALA A 468 35.86 -27.05 -3.25
C ALA A 468 35.41 -25.68 -2.69
N GLU A 469 34.70 -24.89 -3.49
CA GLU A 469 34.17 -23.60 -3.04
C GLU A 469 33.06 -23.77 -2.00
N ARG A 470 32.17 -24.74 -2.23
CA ARG A 470 31.09 -25.06 -1.29
C ARG A 470 31.60 -25.64 0.02
N GLU A 471 32.58 -26.54 -0.04
CA GLU A 471 33.20 -27.15 1.14
C GLU A 471 33.93 -26.11 1.99
N GLN A 472 34.61 -25.14 1.36
CA GLN A 472 35.26 -24.06 2.08
C GLN A 472 34.27 -23.22 2.89
N LEU A 473 33.18 -22.76 2.26
CA LEU A 473 32.14 -21.98 2.93
C LEU A 473 31.36 -22.81 3.95
N ALA A 474 31.00 -24.04 3.61
CA ALA A 474 30.32 -24.96 4.52
C ALA A 474 31.14 -25.23 5.78
N SER A 475 32.46 -25.36 5.65
CA SER A 475 33.36 -25.54 6.81
C SER A 475 33.31 -24.34 7.76
N THR A 476 33.26 -23.12 7.24
CA THR A 476 33.10 -21.90 8.06
C THR A 476 31.79 -21.93 8.84
N TYR A 477 30.66 -22.17 8.16
CA TYR A 477 29.35 -22.18 8.81
C TYR A 477 29.17 -23.36 9.78
N ALA A 478 29.71 -24.52 9.44
CA ALA A 478 29.78 -25.69 10.31
C ALA A 478 30.59 -25.41 11.59
N ALA A 479 31.74 -24.74 11.46
CA ALA A 479 32.56 -24.34 12.60
C ALA A 479 31.83 -23.35 13.52
N PHE A 480 31.08 -22.40 12.95
CA PHE A 480 30.23 -21.49 13.74
C PHE A 480 29.16 -22.26 14.53
N ILE A 481 28.41 -23.15 13.88
CA ILE A 481 27.37 -23.98 14.51
C ILE A 481 27.96 -24.81 15.65
N GLN A 482 29.09 -25.46 15.43
CA GLN A 482 29.78 -26.23 16.46
C GLN A 482 30.23 -25.34 17.63
N HIS A 483 30.74 -24.14 17.36
CA HIS A 483 31.16 -23.22 18.42
C HIS A 483 29.98 -22.67 19.24
N ALA A 484 28.79 -22.60 18.64
CA ALA A 484 27.57 -22.13 19.28
C ALA A 484 27.03 -23.08 20.35
N TRP A 485 27.46 -24.34 20.37
CA TRP A 485 26.99 -25.30 21.36
C TRP A 485 27.33 -24.88 22.79
N ASN A 486 26.33 -24.86 23.66
CA ASN A 486 26.50 -24.66 25.09
C ASN A 486 26.34 -25.99 25.82
N GLU A 487 27.46 -26.57 26.27
CA GLU A 487 27.46 -27.84 27.01
C GLU A 487 26.67 -27.78 28.32
N ASP A 488 26.72 -26.65 29.04
CA ASP A 488 26.04 -26.48 30.32
C ASP A 488 24.51 -26.43 30.18
N ARG A 489 24.04 -25.94 29.03
CA ARG A 489 22.60 -25.77 28.74
C ARG A 489 22.03 -26.86 27.84
N GLY A 490 22.87 -27.61 27.14
CA GLY A 490 22.43 -28.62 26.18
C GLY A 490 21.70 -28.06 24.97
N VAL A 491 21.99 -26.81 24.59
CA VAL A 491 21.38 -26.09 23.46
C VAL A 491 22.41 -25.22 22.75
N PHE A 492 22.09 -24.78 21.53
CA PHE A 492 22.92 -23.81 20.81
C PHE A 492 22.58 -22.38 21.23
N ARG A 493 23.60 -21.52 21.28
CA ARG A 493 23.47 -20.06 21.36
C ARG A 493 23.11 -19.52 19.98
N ASN A 494 22.32 -18.44 19.89
CA ASN A 494 22.00 -17.81 18.61
C ASN A 494 22.97 -16.66 18.32
N PHE A 495 23.02 -15.64 19.17
CA PHE A 495 23.68 -14.37 18.85
C PHE A 495 25.14 -14.29 19.32
N MET A 496 26.01 -13.91 18.38
CA MET A 496 27.42 -13.59 18.62
C MET A 496 27.73 -12.17 18.16
N ALA A 497 28.31 -11.35 19.03
CA ALA A 497 28.75 -10.00 18.68
C ALA A 497 29.94 -10.03 17.69
N TYR A 498 30.22 -8.91 17.04
CA TYR A 498 31.31 -8.83 16.06
C TYR A 498 32.71 -9.02 16.66
N ASP A 499 32.87 -8.77 17.97
CA ASP A 499 34.08 -9.08 18.73
C ASP A 499 34.19 -10.57 19.11
N ARG A 500 33.25 -11.40 18.65
CA ARG A 500 33.14 -12.84 18.86
C ARG A 500 32.79 -13.27 20.27
N SER A 501 32.28 -12.35 21.09
CA SER A 501 31.64 -12.71 22.36
C SER A 501 30.22 -13.22 22.11
N TRP A 502 29.81 -14.25 22.86
CA TRP A 502 28.43 -14.72 22.87
C TRP A 502 27.55 -13.73 23.63
N CYS A 503 26.41 -13.36 23.03
CA CYS A 503 25.47 -12.42 23.64
C CYS A 503 24.51 -13.09 24.63
N GLU A 504 24.44 -14.42 24.60
CA GLU A 504 23.50 -15.22 25.37
C GLU A 504 24.02 -16.64 25.60
N ASP A 505 23.42 -17.35 26.57
CA ASP A 505 23.76 -18.75 26.87
C ASP A 505 22.86 -19.77 26.18
N ALA A 506 21.70 -19.35 25.68
CA ALA A 506 20.75 -20.21 25.00
C ALA A 506 20.04 -19.41 23.90
N GLY A 507 20.08 -19.92 22.67
CA GLY A 507 19.33 -19.37 21.55
C GLY A 507 17.85 -19.71 21.63
N SER A 508 17.05 -19.11 20.75
CA SER A 508 15.62 -19.39 20.64
C SER A 508 15.35 -20.86 20.23
N GLU A 509 14.15 -21.35 20.53
CA GLU A 509 13.68 -22.66 20.04
C GLU A 509 13.79 -22.74 18.51
N ASP A 510 13.44 -21.67 17.80
CA ASP A 510 13.48 -21.64 16.34
C ASP A 510 14.91 -21.76 15.80
N SER A 511 15.88 -21.09 16.44
CA SER A 511 17.29 -21.16 16.04
C SER A 511 17.89 -22.56 16.24
N ASN A 512 17.49 -23.25 17.31
CA ASN A 512 17.84 -24.65 17.56
C ASN A 512 17.15 -25.58 16.54
N GLY A 513 15.86 -25.34 16.24
CA GLY A 513 15.11 -26.07 15.23
C GLY A 513 15.72 -25.98 13.83
N ARG A 514 16.13 -24.76 13.39
CA ARG A 514 16.84 -24.56 12.11
C ARG A 514 18.20 -25.24 12.09
N THR A 515 18.89 -25.25 13.23
CA THR A 515 20.17 -25.95 13.39
C THR A 515 19.97 -27.47 13.26
N ALA A 516 18.95 -28.03 13.90
CA ALA A 516 18.57 -29.44 13.73
C ALA A 516 18.21 -29.76 12.26
N TRP A 517 17.50 -28.85 11.58
CA TRP A 517 17.17 -29.01 10.16
C TRP A 517 18.43 -29.17 9.29
N VAL A 518 19.34 -28.20 9.34
CA VAL A 518 20.53 -28.22 8.48
C VAL A 518 21.47 -29.37 8.81
N LEU A 519 21.58 -29.76 10.09
CA LEU A 519 22.39 -30.91 10.48
C LEU A 519 21.82 -32.24 9.96
N GLY A 520 20.49 -32.39 9.95
CA GLY A 520 19.84 -33.54 9.32
C GLY A 520 20.05 -33.61 7.80
N GLU A 521 20.03 -32.47 7.12
CA GLU A 521 20.40 -32.35 5.70
C GLU A 521 21.88 -32.66 5.47
N ALA A 522 22.77 -32.21 6.35
CA ALA A 522 24.21 -32.44 6.27
C ALA A 522 24.56 -33.93 6.43
N VAL A 523 23.83 -34.68 7.24
CA VAL A 523 23.97 -36.15 7.36
C VAL A 523 23.71 -36.84 6.02
N ALA A 524 22.73 -36.37 5.25
CA ALA A 524 22.36 -36.90 3.94
C ALA A 524 23.20 -36.33 2.77
N SER A 525 24.23 -35.51 3.07
CA SER A 525 24.95 -34.77 2.04
C SER A 525 25.95 -35.60 1.22
N GLY A 526 26.22 -35.13 0.00
CA GLY A 526 27.23 -35.68 -0.89
C GLY A 526 28.68 -35.24 -0.60
N PHE A 527 28.95 -34.60 0.54
CA PHE A 527 30.31 -34.19 0.94
C PHE A 527 31.15 -35.39 1.41
N ASP A 528 32.40 -35.15 1.84
CA ASP A 528 33.27 -36.24 2.28
C ASP A 528 32.74 -36.95 3.56
N ALA A 529 33.32 -38.11 3.87
CA ALA A 529 32.88 -38.94 4.98
C ALA A 529 33.09 -38.29 6.36
N GLY A 530 34.15 -37.48 6.51
CA GLY A 530 34.43 -36.74 7.74
C GLY A 530 33.38 -35.69 8.01
N PHE A 531 32.94 -34.94 6.99
CA PHE A 531 31.86 -33.97 7.13
C PHE A 531 30.54 -34.61 7.55
N ARG A 532 30.17 -35.76 6.95
CA ARG A 532 28.96 -36.50 7.36
C ARG A 532 29.04 -37.03 8.78
N GLU A 533 30.21 -37.45 9.24
CA GLU A 533 30.39 -37.91 10.62
C GLU A 533 30.29 -36.75 11.64
N TRP A 534 30.87 -35.59 11.31
CA TRP A 534 30.66 -34.36 12.04
C TRP A 534 29.16 -34.03 12.15
N ALA A 535 28.45 -34.05 11.02
CA ALA A 535 27.03 -33.76 10.97
C ALA A 535 26.21 -34.75 11.82
N ARG A 536 26.52 -36.06 11.75
CA ARG A 536 25.83 -37.10 12.54
C ARG A 536 25.98 -36.85 14.04
N ARG A 537 27.18 -36.51 14.50
CA ARG A 537 27.45 -36.20 15.92
C ARG A 537 26.62 -35.01 16.38
N TRP A 538 26.70 -33.89 15.65
CA TRP A 538 26.00 -32.67 16.02
C TRP A 538 24.49 -32.77 15.87
N PHE A 539 24.01 -33.52 14.88
CA PHE A 539 22.58 -33.80 14.72
C PHE A 539 22.01 -34.57 15.93
N GLY A 540 22.78 -35.50 16.49
CA GLY A 540 22.41 -36.18 17.74
C GLY A 540 22.16 -35.21 18.89
N PHE A 541 23.06 -34.24 19.10
CA PHE A 541 22.89 -33.19 20.12
C PHE A 541 21.71 -32.28 19.81
N ALA A 542 21.54 -31.89 18.53
CA ALA A 542 20.45 -31.04 18.11
C ALA A 542 19.07 -31.70 18.32
N ILE A 543 18.93 -33.00 18.04
CA ILE A 543 17.67 -33.72 18.31
C ILE A 543 17.37 -33.75 19.81
N ASP A 544 18.38 -33.97 20.66
CA ASP A 544 18.20 -33.99 22.11
C ASP A 544 17.78 -32.61 22.63
N ALA A 545 18.33 -31.53 22.07
CA ALA A 545 17.95 -30.16 22.38
C ALA A 545 16.50 -29.81 21.99
N MET A 546 15.86 -30.60 21.12
CA MET A 546 14.46 -30.42 20.72
C MET A 546 13.46 -31.12 21.64
N ASP A 547 13.91 -31.81 22.69
CA ASP A 547 13.00 -32.44 23.64
C ASP A 547 12.27 -31.39 24.48
N GLY A 548 10.94 -31.47 24.54
CA GLY A 548 10.09 -30.51 25.24
C GLY A 548 9.84 -29.17 24.54
N VAL A 549 10.34 -28.97 23.32
CA VAL A 549 10.07 -27.75 22.53
C VAL A 549 8.62 -27.70 22.07
N GLU A 550 7.96 -26.55 22.26
CA GLU A 550 6.54 -26.36 21.93
C GLU A 550 6.30 -25.34 20.79
N SER A 551 7.31 -24.59 20.33
CA SER A 551 7.17 -23.75 19.12
C SER A 551 6.84 -24.61 17.89
N PRO A 552 5.71 -24.36 17.18
CA PRO A 552 5.36 -25.09 15.97
C PRO A 552 6.41 -24.97 14.87
N ARG A 553 7.04 -23.80 14.71
CA ARG A 553 8.09 -23.59 13.69
C ARG A 553 9.35 -24.34 14.05
N ALA A 554 9.82 -24.25 15.29
CA ALA A 554 10.99 -24.98 15.76
C ALA A 554 10.85 -26.49 15.55
N VAL A 555 9.68 -27.05 15.93
CA VAL A 555 9.34 -28.46 15.69
C VAL A 555 9.33 -28.78 14.21
N ALA A 556 8.69 -27.95 13.38
CA ALA A 556 8.64 -28.16 11.92
C ALA A 556 10.04 -28.16 11.29
N PHE A 557 10.93 -27.23 11.65
CA PHE A 557 12.30 -27.21 11.15
C PHE A 557 13.04 -28.51 11.50
N ALA A 558 12.99 -28.93 12.77
CA ALA A 558 13.67 -30.15 13.21
C ALA A 558 13.10 -31.41 12.54
N MET A 559 11.79 -31.45 12.28
CA MET A 559 11.14 -32.51 11.50
C MET A 559 11.64 -32.59 10.06
N LEU A 560 11.88 -31.46 9.39
CA LEU A 560 12.42 -31.44 8.02
C LEU A 560 13.83 -32.05 7.95
N GLY A 561 14.68 -31.76 8.95
CA GLY A 561 15.99 -32.40 9.09
C GLY A 561 15.90 -33.91 9.34
N ALA A 562 15.03 -34.31 10.29
CA ALA A 562 14.80 -35.72 10.61
C ALA A 562 14.25 -36.52 9.42
N GLY A 563 13.27 -35.98 8.69
CA GLY A 563 12.71 -36.63 7.50
C GLY A 563 13.75 -36.85 6.42
N THR A 564 14.62 -35.86 6.18
CA THR A 564 15.72 -35.97 5.21
C THR A 564 16.75 -37.02 5.62
N ALA A 565 17.17 -37.03 6.88
CA ALA A 565 18.10 -38.04 7.40
C ALA A 565 17.54 -39.48 7.28
N LEU A 566 16.25 -39.66 7.59
CA LEU A 566 15.58 -40.97 7.50
C LEU A 566 15.45 -41.46 6.04
N ARG A 567 15.14 -40.58 5.09
CA ARG A 567 15.07 -40.92 3.65
C ARG A 567 16.41 -41.36 3.06
N ALA A 568 17.51 -40.81 3.57
CA ALA A 568 18.86 -41.21 3.16
C ALA A 568 19.26 -42.61 3.65
N GLY A 569 18.36 -43.36 4.31
CA GLY A 569 18.60 -44.73 4.76
C GLY A 569 19.39 -44.82 6.06
N HIS A 570 19.53 -43.71 6.79
CA HIS A 570 20.14 -43.71 8.11
C HIS A 570 19.10 -44.11 9.16
N ASP A 571 19.25 -45.31 9.73
CA ASP A 571 18.43 -45.74 10.86
C ASP A 571 18.81 -44.92 12.12
N HIS A 572 18.02 -43.89 12.39
CA HIS A 572 18.24 -42.97 13.50
C HIS A 572 17.00 -42.96 14.39
N ALA A 573 16.97 -43.83 15.39
CA ALA A 573 15.83 -44.00 16.29
C ALA A 573 15.32 -42.67 16.88
N LYS A 574 16.24 -41.77 17.28
CA LYS A 574 15.84 -40.45 17.80
C LYS A 574 15.18 -39.55 16.74
N ALA A 575 15.59 -39.65 15.47
CA ALA A 575 15.00 -38.86 14.39
C ALA A 575 13.59 -39.37 14.05
N ARG A 576 13.41 -40.70 14.06
CA ARG A 576 12.08 -41.34 13.94
C ARG A 576 11.15 -40.93 15.08
N ALA A 577 11.65 -40.92 16.32
CA ALA A 577 10.86 -40.48 17.46
C ALA A 577 10.50 -38.99 17.38
N LEU A 578 11.43 -38.13 16.96
CA LEU A 578 11.19 -36.70 16.76
C LEU A 578 10.11 -36.44 15.70
N ILE A 579 10.20 -37.06 14.53
CA ILE A 579 9.24 -36.83 13.44
C ILE A 579 7.84 -37.40 13.78
N GLU A 580 7.76 -38.50 14.54
CA GLU A 580 6.48 -39.05 15.02
C GLU A 580 5.83 -38.13 16.07
N ARG A 581 6.59 -37.67 17.07
CA ARG A 581 6.07 -36.73 18.08
C ARG A 581 5.65 -35.40 17.45
N GLY A 582 6.51 -34.84 16.60
CA GLY A 582 6.27 -33.57 15.92
C GLY A 582 5.09 -33.62 14.96
N GLY A 583 4.97 -34.67 14.15
CA GLY A 583 3.81 -34.86 13.27
C GLY A 583 2.50 -34.98 14.05
N GLY A 584 2.50 -35.73 15.15
CA GLY A 584 1.35 -35.80 16.05
C GLY A 584 1.01 -34.48 16.72
N PHE A 585 2.02 -33.67 17.08
CA PHE A 585 1.83 -32.33 17.64
C PHE A 585 1.20 -31.37 16.63
N LEU A 586 1.80 -31.22 15.44
CA LEU A 586 1.28 -30.33 14.40
C LEU A 586 -0.13 -30.74 13.95
N HIS A 587 -0.41 -32.04 13.84
CA HIS A 587 -1.75 -32.51 13.49
C HIS A 587 -2.79 -32.15 14.56
N ARG A 588 -2.46 -32.29 15.86
CA ARG A 588 -3.34 -31.84 16.95
C ARG A 588 -3.59 -30.34 16.95
N LEU A 589 -2.56 -29.54 16.67
CA LEU A 589 -2.71 -28.08 16.55
C LEU A 589 -3.68 -27.70 15.43
N LEU A 590 -3.52 -28.34 14.26
CA LEU A 590 -4.41 -28.15 13.14
C LEU A 590 -5.85 -28.51 13.50
N ASP A 591 -6.09 -29.68 14.08
CA ASP A 591 -7.44 -30.10 14.47
C ASP A 591 -8.09 -29.18 15.52
N ALA A 592 -7.31 -28.64 16.45
CA ALA A 592 -7.80 -27.75 17.51
C ALA A 592 -8.18 -26.36 17.00
N SER A 593 -7.45 -25.85 15.99
CA SER A 593 -7.61 -24.48 15.47
C SER A 593 -8.52 -24.40 14.23
N ARG A 594 -8.79 -25.52 13.56
CA ARG A 594 -9.51 -25.57 12.29
C ARG A 594 -10.93 -25.01 12.41
N ARG A 595 -11.29 -24.08 11.53
CA ARG A 595 -12.65 -23.55 11.30
C ARG A 595 -12.99 -23.58 9.81
N PRO A 596 -14.26 -23.43 9.41
CA PRO A 596 -14.66 -23.46 7.99
C PRO A 596 -13.87 -22.48 7.09
N ASP A 597 -13.51 -21.32 7.61
CA ASP A 597 -12.76 -20.25 6.95
C ASP A 597 -11.27 -20.21 7.32
N TRP A 598 -10.82 -21.10 8.21
CA TRP A 598 -9.48 -21.06 8.81
C TRP A 598 -8.90 -22.48 8.96
N ALA A 599 -8.32 -23.02 7.89
CA ALA A 599 -7.74 -24.37 7.86
C ALA A 599 -6.25 -24.37 8.30
N TRP A 600 -5.97 -23.78 9.45
CA TRP A 600 -4.62 -23.47 9.91
C TRP A 600 -4.28 -24.00 11.31
N PHE A 601 -2.99 -24.16 11.59
CA PHE A 601 -2.43 -24.76 12.81
C PHE A 601 -2.67 -23.92 14.07
N GLU A 602 -2.83 -22.61 13.94
CA GLU A 602 -2.90 -21.65 15.04
C GLU A 602 -3.97 -20.60 14.76
N THR A 603 -4.32 -19.76 15.73
CA THR A 603 -5.21 -18.61 15.54
C THR A 603 -4.56 -17.44 14.80
N VAL A 604 -3.25 -17.51 14.53
CA VAL A 604 -2.46 -16.46 13.87
C VAL A 604 -1.72 -17.01 12.65
N LEU A 605 -1.39 -16.12 11.71
CA LEU A 605 -0.35 -16.36 10.72
C LEU A 605 0.94 -15.68 11.19
N GLY A 606 2.05 -16.40 11.10
CA GLY A 606 3.36 -15.94 11.53
C GLY A 606 4.31 -15.84 10.34
N TYR A 607 5.54 -16.27 10.55
CA TYR A 607 6.56 -16.41 9.51
C TYR A 607 6.85 -17.89 9.23
N ASP A 608 7.59 -18.14 8.15
CA ASP A 608 7.86 -19.45 7.58
C ASP A 608 6.60 -20.33 7.49
N ASN A 609 5.44 -19.73 7.18
CA ASN A 609 4.15 -20.38 7.37
C ASN A 609 4.09 -21.73 6.64
N ALA A 610 4.55 -21.77 5.39
CA ALA A 610 4.54 -22.97 4.56
C ALA A 610 5.41 -24.13 5.12
N ARG A 611 6.28 -23.89 6.10
CA ARG A 611 7.10 -24.93 6.75
C ARG A 611 6.29 -25.86 7.63
N LEU A 612 5.21 -25.38 8.25
CA LEU A 612 4.34 -26.23 9.07
C LEU A 612 3.68 -27.35 8.24
N PRO A 613 2.94 -27.06 7.16
CA PRO A 613 2.39 -28.12 6.33
C PRO A 613 3.47 -28.90 5.57
N GLN A 614 4.59 -28.27 5.18
CA GLN A 614 5.71 -29.01 4.58
C GLN A 614 6.24 -30.10 5.52
N ALA A 615 6.50 -29.77 6.79
CA ALA A 615 7.00 -30.73 7.77
C ALA A 615 5.98 -31.84 8.06
N LEU A 616 4.68 -31.51 8.15
CA LEU A 616 3.63 -32.50 8.35
C LEU A 616 3.49 -33.44 7.14
N LEU A 617 3.62 -32.91 5.91
CA LEU A 617 3.66 -33.71 4.69
C LEU A 617 4.82 -34.70 4.73
N GLU A 618 6.00 -34.23 5.10
CA GLU A 618 7.20 -35.07 5.20
C GLU A 618 7.05 -36.17 6.24
N ALA A 619 6.47 -35.86 7.41
CA ALA A 619 6.16 -36.87 8.42
C ALA A 619 5.14 -37.90 7.92
N GLY A 620 4.10 -37.44 7.20
CA GLY A 620 3.10 -38.30 6.58
C GLY A 620 3.70 -39.28 5.58
N LEU A 621 4.66 -38.86 4.77
CA LEU A 621 5.34 -39.71 3.80
C LEU A 621 6.33 -40.68 4.45
N VAL A 622 7.19 -40.21 5.36
CA VAL A 622 8.23 -41.03 6.00
C VAL A 622 7.65 -42.10 6.92
N LEU A 623 6.53 -41.81 7.59
CA LEU A 623 5.88 -42.73 8.54
C LEU A 623 4.67 -43.47 7.95
N ASP A 624 4.38 -43.30 6.67
CA ASP A 624 3.21 -43.88 5.98
C ASP A 624 1.88 -43.56 6.70
N ARG A 625 1.66 -42.28 7.00
CA ARG A 625 0.45 -41.76 7.67
C ARG A 625 -0.40 -40.95 6.68
N PRO A 626 -1.36 -41.57 5.96
CA PRO A 626 -2.13 -40.88 4.92
C PRO A 626 -2.95 -39.70 5.46
N LEU A 627 -3.50 -39.80 6.68
CA LEU A 627 -4.23 -38.70 7.31
C LEU A 627 -3.37 -37.43 7.50
N TRP A 628 -2.10 -37.59 7.87
CA TRP A 628 -1.19 -36.46 8.04
C TRP A 628 -0.80 -35.85 6.70
N ARG A 629 -0.55 -36.70 5.69
CA ARG A 629 -0.28 -36.27 4.32
C ARG A 629 -1.44 -35.43 3.77
N ASP A 630 -2.67 -35.92 3.90
CA ASP A 630 -3.84 -35.25 3.34
C ASP A 630 -4.14 -33.94 4.10
N ALA A 631 -4.04 -33.93 5.44
CA ALA A 631 -4.18 -32.71 6.24
C ALA A 631 -3.11 -31.66 5.91
N ALA A 632 -1.87 -32.08 5.65
CA ALA A 632 -0.80 -31.19 5.24
C ALA A 632 -1.06 -30.54 3.87
N LEU A 633 -1.54 -31.31 2.90
CA LEU A 633 -1.88 -30.80 1.56
C LEU A 633 -3.06 -29.83 1.61
N ASP A 634 -4.08 -30.11 2.41
CA ASP A 634 -5.22 -29.21 2.65
C ASP A 634 -4.76 -27.87 3.23
N SER A 635 -3.97 -27.88 4.31
CA SER A 635 -3.46 -26.66 4.94
C SER A 635 -2.46 -25.90 4.05
N LEU A 636 -1.65 -26.62 3.25
CA LEU A 636 -0.78 -25.97 2.27
C LEU A 636 -1.57 -25.28 1.17
N ALA A 637 -2.65 -25.91 0.67
CA ALA A 637 -3.51 -25.31 -0.34
C ALA A 637 -4.18 -24.05 0.21
N TRP A 638 -4.69 -24.10 1.45
CA TRP A 638 -5.29 -22.95 2.11
C TRP A 638 -4.30 -21.80 2.27
N VAL A 639 -3.08 -22.03 2.77
CA VAL A 639 -2.10 -20.94 2.92
C VAL A 639 -1.61 -20.42 1.56
N ALA A 640 -1.54 -21.26 0.54
CA ALA A 640 -1.20 -20.85 -0.82
C ALA A 640 -2.26 -19.91 -1.43
N GLU A 641 -3.54 -20.13 -1.13
CA GLU A 641 -4.64 -19.21 -1.45
C GLU A 641 -4.52 -17.91 -0.65
N GLN A 642 -4.19 -18.00 0.65
CA GLN A 642 -3.92 -16.80 1.45
C GLN A 642 -2.74 -16.01 0.88
N GLN A 643 -1.69 -16.65 0.41
CA GLN A 643 -0.53 -15.96 -0.14
C GLN A 643 -0.70 -15.55 -1.62
N ARG A 644 -1.92 -15.54 -2.15
CA ARG A 644 -2.23 -15.09 -3.50
C ARG A 644 -3.12 -13.85 -3.48
N ALA A 645 -2.66 -12.78 -4.12
CA ALA A 645 -3.47 -11.59 -4.33
C ALA A 645 -4.57 -11.85 -5.38
N ALA A 646 -5.65 -11.06 -5.35
CA ALA A 646 -6.73 -11.15 -6.33
C ALA A 646 -6.25 -10.88 -7.78
N SER A 647 -5.19 -10.08 -7.95
CA SER A 647 -4.48 -9.87 -9.22
C SER A 647 -3.57 -11.04 -9.64
N GLY A 648 -3.45 -12.08 -8.81
CA GLY A 648 -2.78 -13.34 -9.10
C GLY A 648 -1.29 -13.41 -8.73
N HIS A 649 -0.66 -12.34 -8.25
CA HIS A 649 0.71 -12.38 -7.77
C HIS A 649 0.81 -12.96 -6.34
N PHE A 650 2.02 -13.37 -5.96
CA PHE A 650 2.30 -13.85 -4.61
C PHE A 650 2.35 -12.68 -3.63
N ARG A 651 1.60 -12.77 -2.54
CA ARG A 651 1.56 -11.82 -1.43
C ARG A 651 1.88 -12.58 -0.15
N PRO A 652 3.12 -12.53 0.35
CA PRO A 652 3.45 -13.04 1.67
C PRO A 652 2.52 -12.51 2.75
N VAL A 653 2.34 -13.26 3.84
CA VAL A 653 1.74 -12.69 5.04
C VAL A 653 2.67 -11.60 5.57
N GLY A 654 2.14 -10.40 5.76
CA GLY A 654 2.89 -9.26 6.22
C GLY A 654 3.23 -9.37 7.72
N SER A 655 4.47 -9.05 8.07
CA SER A 655 4.97 -9.14 9.44
C SER A 655 4.31 -8.17 10.43
N GLU A 656 3.68 -7.09 9.95
CA GLU A 656 2.92 -6.16 10.81
C GLU A 656 1.66 -6.82 11.39
N GLY A 657 1.19 -7.92 10.79
CA GLY A 657 0.05 -8.71 11.26
C GLY A 657 0.41 -9.79 12.29
N PHE A 658 1.70 -10.02 12.57
CA PHE A 658 2.10 -11.11 13.47
C PHE A 658 1.54 -10.91 14.89
N GLY A 659 1.02 -11.99 15.47
CA GLY A 659 0.38 -11.97 16.79
C GLY A 659 -1.05 -11.45 16.79
N GLN A 660 -1.60 -10.99 15.66
CA GLN A 660 -3.00 -10.60 15.55
C GLN A 660 -3.86 -11.80 15.16
N GLU A 661 -4.77 -12.18 16.05
CA GLU A 661 -5.66 -13.32 15.82
C GLU A 661 -6.55 -13.11 14.60
N PHE A 662 -6.60 -14.14 13.74
CA PHE A 662 -7.42 -14.21 12.53
C PHE A 662 -7.23 -13.03 11.58
N ALA A 663 -6.07 -12.35 11.68
CA ALA A 663 -5.72 -11.23 10.83
C ALA A 663 -4.62 -11.61 9.85
N LYS A 664 -4.65 -10.93 8.71
CA LYS A 664 -3.65 -11.04 7.65
C LYS A 664 -3.43 -9.65 7.09
N LEU A 665 -2.32 -9.04 7.49
CA LEU A 665 -1.91 -7.75 6.96
C LEU A 665 -1.00 -7.94 5.73
N PRO A 666 -1.00 -6.99 4.78
CA PRO A 666 -0.27 -7.13 3.53
C PRO A 666 1.23 -6.84 3.63
N PHE A 667 1.71 -6.23 4.72
CA PHE A 667 3.09 -5.77 4.89
C PHE A 667 3.59 -6.01 6.33
N ASP A 668 4.90 -6.00 6.60
CA ASP A 668 6.03 -6.00 5.66
C ASP A 668 6.23 -7.39 5.05
N GLN A 669 6.47 -7.48 3.74
CA GLN A 669 6.58 -8.78 3.05
C GLN A 669 8.02 -9.27 3.05
N GLN A 670 8.26 -10.50 3.51
CA GLN A 670 9.61 -11.02 3.74
C GLN A 670 10.02 -12.09 2.70
N PRO A 671 11.28 -12.09 2.22
CA PRO A 671 11.82 -13.09 1.31
C PRO A 671 11.73 -14.54 1.78
N LEU A 672 11.84 -14.78 3.10
CA LEU A 672 11.78 -16.12 3.68
C LEU A 672 10.45 -16.82 3.36
N GLU A 673 9.33 -16.08 3.34
CA GLU A 673 8.00 -16.62 3.03
C GLU A 673 7.95 -17.15 1.60
N ALA A 674 8.55 -16.42 0.65
CA ALA A 674 8.63 -16.85 -0.74
C ALA A 674 9.47 -18.12 -0.90
N TRP A 675 10.62 -18.21 -0.20
CA TRP A 675 11.42 -19.43 -0.18
C TRP A 675 10.65 -20.62 0.44
N ALA A 676 10.00 -20.42 1.58
CA ALA A 676 9.19 -21.45 2.23
C ALA A 676 8.07 -21.97 1.33
N ALA A 677 7.35 -21.06 0.65
CA ALA A 677 6.29 -21.41 -0.28
C ALA A 677 6.81 -22.25 -1.47
N ILE A 678 7.98 -21.92 -2.01
CA ILE A 678 8.61 -22.67 -3.12
C ILE A 678 9.00 -24.08 -2.67
N ASP A 679 9.68 -24.22 -1.53
CA ASP A 679 10.10 -25.52 -1.01
C ASP A 679 8.88 -26.41 -0.66
N ALA A 680 7.86 -25.85 -0.02
CA ALA A 680 6.64 -26.58 0.33
C ALA A 680 5.86 -27.02 -0.92
N ALA A 681 5.74 -26.14 -1.91
CA ALA A 681 5.11 -26.48 -3.19
C ALA A 681 5.92 -27.54 -3.95
N ALA A 682 7.25 -27.51 -3.90
CA ALA A 682 8.08 -28.55 -4.48
C ALA A 682 7.85 -29.92 -3.81
N ALA A 683 7.75 -29.96 -2.48
CA ALA A 683 7.44 -31.18 -1.73
C ALA A 683 6.03 -31.72 -2.08
N ALA A 684 5.03 -30.82 -2.17
CA ALA A 684 3.67 -31.20 -2.56
C ALA A 684 3.59 -31.70 -4.01
N PHE A 685 4.30 -31.06 -4.94
CA PHE A 685 4.40 -31.53 -6.32
C PHE A 685 5.05 -32.91 -6.40
N ALA A 686 6.12 -33.16 -5.64
CA ALA A 686 6.74 -34.49 -5.57
C ALA A 686 5.78 -35.55 -5.02
N ALA A 687 4.91 -35.18 -4.08
CA ALA A 687 3.94 -36.09 -3.48
C ALA A 687 2.70 -36.34 -4.36
N THR A 688 2.23 -35.37 -5.15
CA THR A 688 0.94 -35.46 -5.87
C THR A 688 1.02 -35.34 -7.39
N GLY A 689 2.09 -34.75 -7.94
CA GLY A 689 2.23 -34.47 -9.38
C GLY A 689 1.33 -33.33 -9.90
N GLU A 690 0.62 -32.60 -9.03
CA GLU A 690 -0.35 -31.59 -9.46
C GLU A 690 0.30 -30.27 -9.90
N ALA A 691 -0.04 -29.80 -11.11
CA ALA A 691 0.54 -28.60 -11.71
C ALA A 691 0.28 -27.29 -10.93
N ARG A 692 -0.75 -27.23 -10.07
CA ARG A 692 -1.04 -26.05 -9.22
C ARG A 692 0.12 -25.68 -8.30
N TRP A 693 0.89 -26.68 -7.86
CA TRP A 693 2.07 -26.45 -7.02
C TRP A 693 3.23 -25.81 -7.81
N LEU A 694 3.39 -26.19 -9.08
CA LEU A 694 4.35 -25.54 -9.98
C LEU A 694 3.97 -24.08 -10.23
N ASP A 695 2.67 -23.78 -10.38
CA ASP A 695 2.18 -22.40 -10.52
C ASP A 695 2.43 -21.58 -9.25
N HIS A 696 2.11 -22.13 -8.07
CA HIS A 696 2.35 -21.46 -6.79
C HIS A 696 3.84 -21.15 -6.57
N ALA A 697 4.74 -22.12 -6.80
CA ALA A 697 6.18 -21.90 -6.73
C ALA A 697 6.64 -20.83 -7.74
N ALA A 698 6.11 -20.85 -8.96
CA ALA A 698 6.47 -19.88 -9.99
C ALA A 698 6.03 -18.45 -9.64
N VAL A 699 4.85 -18.25 -9.05
CA VAL A 699 4.43 -16.90 -8.61
C VAL A 699 5.21 -16.43 -7.39
N ALA A 700 5.51 -17.32 -6.44
CA ALA A 700 6.37 -17.01 -5.30
C ALA A 700 7.78 -16.61 -5.75
N TYR A 701 8.35 -17.28 -6.76
CA TYR A 701 9.65 -16.89 -7.31
C TYR A 701 9.63 -15.55 -8.06
N ARG A 702 8.52 -15.24 -8.76
CA ARG A 702 8.35 -13.94 -9.43
C ARG A 702 8.29 -12.76 -8.46
N TRP A 703 7.94 -13.00 -7.19
CA TRP A 703 7.92 -11.96 -6.16
C TRP A 703 9.25 -11.22 -6.02
N PHE A 704 10.38 -11.94 -6.13
CA PHE A 704 11.73 -11.36 -6.10
C PHE A 704 12.01 -10.39 -7.25
N PHE A 705 11.26 -10.48 -8.35
CA PHE A 705 11.49 -9.75 -9.60
C PHE A 705 10.34 -8.80 -9.97
N GLY A 706 9.61 -8.29 -8.97
CA GLY A 706 8.53 -7.32 -9.17
C GLY A 706 7.14 -7.92 -9.29
N GLY A 707 6.98 -9.24 -9.21
CA GLY A 707 5.68 -9.90 -9.07
C GLY A 707 5.10 -9.76 -7.66
N ASN A 708 5.04 -8.53 -7.13
CA ASN A 708 4.63 -8.18 -5.77
C ASN A 708 3.77 -6.92 -5.77
N ASP A 709 3.20 -6.56 -4.60
CA ASP A 709 2.24 -5.47 -4.47
C ASP A 709 2.76 -4.09 -4.88
N ARG A 710 4.08 -3.91 -4.96
CA ARG A 710 4.72 -2.63 -5.32
C ARG A 710 5.45 -2.65 -6.65
N GLY A 711 5.44 -3.76 -7.38
CA GLY A 711 6.14 -3.87 -8.65
C GLY A 711 7.67 -3.73 -8.53
N VAL A 712 8.23 -3.86 -7.33
CA VAL A 712 9.65 -3.58 -7.06
C VAL A 712 10.50 -4.83 -7.23
N VAL A 713 11.64 -4.71 -7.91
CA VAL A 713 12.63 -5.79 -8.01
C VAL A 713 13.47 -5.79 -6.74
N LEU A 714 13.52 -6.93 -6.05
CA LEU A 714 14.26 -7.10 -4.81
C LEU A 714 15.61 -7.79 -5.04
N ALA A 715 15.66 -8.70 -6.02
CA ALA A 715 16.80 -9.58 -6.21
C ALA A 715 17.52 -9.35 -7.53
N ASP A 716 18.84 -9.50 -7.51
CA ASP A 716 19.71 -9.47 -8.68
C ASP A 716 20.54 -10.74 -8.79
N ILE A 717 20.36 -11.47 -9.89
CA ILE A 717 21.07 -12.73 -10.17
C ILE A 717 22.59 -12.48 -10.31
N VAL A 718 23.00 -11.36 -10.90
CA VAL A 718 24.41 -11.12 -11.22
C VAL A 718 25.22 -10.93 -9.94
N THR A 719 24.72 -10.12 -9.01
CA THR A 719 25.39 -9.90 -7.72
C THR A 719 25.02 -10.94 -6.66
N GLY A 720 23.89 -11.64 -6.85
CA GLY A 720 23.31 -12.55 -5.86
C GLY A 720 22.67 -11.84 -4.66
N ARG A 721 22.49 -10.52 -4.73
CA ARG A 721 21.88 -9.72 -3.66
C ARG A 721 20.37 -9.84 -3.68
N CYS A 722 19.77 -9.72 -2.51
CA CYS A 722 18.34 -9.55 -2.33
C CYS A 722 18.09 -8.47 -1.27
N GLN A 723 17.10 -7.64 -1.52
CA GLN A 723 16.58 -6.65 -0.57
C GLN A 723 15.68 -7.30 0.48
N ASP A 724 15.60 -6.68 1.66
CA ASP A 724 15.01 -7.29 2.88
C ASP A 724 13.49 -7.48 2.82
N GLY A 725 12.78 -6.80 1.93
CA GLY A 725 11.34 -6.97 1.81
C GLY A 725 10.61 -5.89 1.03
N VAL A 726 9.28 -6.01 0.97
CA VAL A 726 8.37 -5.01 0.39
C VAL A 726 7.54 -4.39 1.48
N THR A 727 7.74 -3.08 1.69
CA THR A 727 7.04 -2.26 2.68
C THR A 727 5.85 -1.52 2.05
N PRO A 728 5.02 -0.83 2.86
CA PRO A 728 4.01 0.09 2.34
C PRO A 728 4.55 1.29 1.53
N ARG A 729 5.86 1.41 1.33
CA ARG A 729 6.50 2.48 0.53
C ARG A 729 7.34 1.96 -0.64
N GLY A 730 7.41 0.64 -0.83
CA GLY A 730 8.33 0.01 -1.79
C GLY A 730 9.37 -0.85 -1.07
N ALA A 731 10.51 -1.10 -1.72
CA ALA A 731 11.48 -2.03 -1.18
C ALA A 731 12.22 -1.50 0.06
N ASN A 732 12.49 -2.38 1.02
CA ASN A 732 13.50 -2.15 2.03
C ASN A 732 14.88 -2.39 1.40
N VAL A 733 15.66 -1.32 1.21
CA VAL A 733 16.89 -1.34 0.40
C VAL A 733 18.09 -2.04 1.06
N ASN A 734 17.96 -2.45 2.33
CA ASN A 734 18.97 -3.25 3.01
C ASN A 734 19.03 -4.66 2.42
N CYS A 735 20.22 -5.25 2.41
CA CYS A 735 20.47 -6.61 1.94
C CYS A 735 21.08 -7.47 3.06
N GLY A 736 20.27 -7.83 4.05
CA GLY A 736 20.65 -8.72 5.16
C GLY A 736 20.89 -10.17 4.74
N ALA A 737 21.41 -10.99 5.66
CA ALA A 737 21.70 -12.39 5.39
C ALA A 737 20.45 -13.19 5.04
N GLU A 738 19.36 -13.04 5.80
CA GLU A 738 18.11 -13.77 5.58
C GLU A 738 17.58 -13.58 4.16
N SER A 739 17.54 -12.34 3.66
CA SER A 739 17.02 -12.02 2.33
C SER A 739 17.90 -12.59 1.22
N ILE A 740 19.22 -12.42 1.32
CA ILE A 740 20.19 -13.00 0.38
C ILE A 740 20.07 -14.53 0.35
N LEU A 741 20.03 -15.17 1.52
CA LEU A 741 19.95 -16.63 1.63
C LEU A 741 18.62 -17.18 1.12
N ALA A 742 17.49 -16.55 1.47
CA ALA A 742 16.18 -16.93 0.98
C ALA A 742 16.11 -16.87 -0.56
N PHE A 743 16.65 -15.82 -1.18
CA PHE A 743 16.70 -15.71 -2.63
C PHE A 743 17.56 -16.81 -3.28
N GLN A 744 18.74 -17.08 -2.72
CA GLN A 744 19.64 -18.13 -3.21
C GLN A 744 18.96 -19.50 -3.13
N LEU A 745 18.43 -19.85 -1.96
CA LEU A 745 17.76 -21.12 -1.71
C LEU A 745 16.50 -21.28 -2.58
N ALA A 746 15.69 -20.23 -2.74
CA ALA A 746 14.56 -20.20 -3.66
C ALA A 746 14.98 -20.47 -5.11
N SER A 747 16.08 -19.86 -5.56
CA SER A 747 16.60 -20.06 -6.93
C SER A 747 17.06 -21.49 -7.17
N HIS A 748 17.75 -22.11 -6.20
CA HIS A 748 18.15 -23.51 -6.28
C HIS A 748 16.96 -24.46 -6.23
N ALA A 749 15.95 -24.17 -5.39
CA ALA A 749 14.71 -24.94 -5.33
C ALA A 749 13.94 -24.88 -6.65
N MET A 750 13.81 -23.70 -7.27
CA MET A 750 13.19 -23.54 -8.59
C MET A 750 13.93 -24.28 -9.70
N ALA A 751 15.27 -24.22 -9.69
CA ALA A 751 16.08 -24.97 -10.66
C ALA A 751 15.92 -26.50 -10.49
N ALA A 752 15.81 -26.99 -9.25
CA ALA A 752 15.55 -28.40 -8.97
C ALA A 752 14.14 -28.82 -9.43
N LEU A 753 13.13 -28.01 -9.13
CA LEU A 753 11.74 -28.24 -9.54
C LEU A 753 11.60 -28.26 -11.07
N GLY A 754 12.31 -27.38 -11.78
CA GLY A 754 12.35 -27.36 -13.25
C GLY A 754 12.91 -28.65 -13.85
N ARG A 755 13.94 -29.24 -13.24
CA ARG A 755 14.48 -30.55 -13.67
C ARG A 755 13.50 -31.69 -13.40
N ALA A 756 12.85 -31.69 -12.24
CA ALA A 756 11.86 -32.70 -11.88
C ALA A 756 10.64 -32.67 -12.82
N ALA A 757 10.12 -31.48 -13.14
CA ALA A 757 9.00 -31.31 -14.07
C ALA A 757 9.38 -31.52 -15.55
N GLY A 758 10.63 -31.25 -15.94
CA GLY A 758 11.14 -31.53 -17.29
C GLY A 758 11.48 -33.01 -17.55
N GLY A 759 11.63 -33.81 -16.50
CA GLY A 759 11.81 -35.27 -16.59
C GLY A 759 10.52 -36.03 -16.95
N THR A 760 9.38 -35.34 -16.99
CA THR A 760 8.10 -35.86 -17.53
C THR A 760 7.87 -35.30 -18.94
N GLU A 761 8.63 -35.76 -19.93
CA GLU A 761 8.25 -35.52 -21.33
C GLU A 761 7.16 -36.52 -21.81
N PRO A 762 6.19 -36.07 -22.62
CA PRO A 762 5.17 -36.91 -23.26
C PRO A 762 5.77 -37.70 -24.44
N GLY A 763 6.65 -38.65 -24.14
CA GLY A 763 7.25 -39.55 -25.12
C GLY A 763 6.49 -40.86 -25.29
N ASP A 764 5.18 -40.85 -25.59
CA ASP A 764 4.52 -42.05 -26.14
C ASP A 764 3.24 -41.78 -26.94
N ARG A 765 3.18 -40.66 -27.68
CA ARG A 765 2.16 -40.44 -28.71
C ARG A 765 2.76 -39.73 -29.91
N LEU A 766 3.45 -40.50 -30.75
CA LEU A 766 3.50 -40.41 -32.23
C LEU A 766 4.73 -41.20 -32.70
N GLY A 767 4.50 -42.44 -33.15
CA GLY A 767 5.59 -43.27 -33.65
C GLY A 767 5.27 -44.73 -34.00
N ARG A 768 4.00 -45.16 -34.08
CA ARG A 768 3.65 -46.37 -34.86
C ARG A 768 3.34 -45.95 -36.30
N ALA A 769 4.41 -45.68 -37.06
CA ALA A 769 4.33 -45.76 -38.51
C ALA A 769 4.53 -47.24 -38.88
N ALA A 770 3.54 -47.78 -39.58
CA ALA A 770 3.51 -49.15 -40.05
C ALA A 770 4.71 -49.44 -40.98
N HIS A 771 5.33 -50.59 -40.77
CA HIS A 771 6.14 -51.28 -41.77
C HIS A 771 5.30 -51.56 -43.03
N PRO A 772 5.78 -51.22 -44.23
CA PRO A 772 5.51 -52.02 -45.40
C PRO A 772 6.65 -53.04 -45.55
N ALA A 773 6.27 -54.31 -45.70
CA ALA A 773 7.13 -55.37 -46.20
C ALA A 773 7.60 -55.05 -47.63
N GLY A 774 8.83 -55.40 -47.98
CA GLY A 774 9.29 -55.32 -49.37
C GLY A 774 10.81 -55.45 -49.56
N ASP A 775 11.24 -56.69 -49.71
CA ASP A 775 12.38 -57.20 -50.49
C ASP A 775 13.84 -56.88 -50.18
N ALA A 776 14.55 -58.00 -50.01
CA ALA A 776 15.99 -58.18 -50.05
C ALA A 776 16.52 -58.17 -51.50
N ALA A 777 17.71 -57.60 -51.71
CA ALA A 777 18.76 -58.19 -52.54
C ALA A 777 20.09 -57.41 -52.42
N ALA A 778 21.12 -58.15 -52.00
CA ALA A 778 22.56 -58.06 -52.25
C ALA A 778 23.15 -56.87 -53.04
N TYR A 779 24.29 -56.34 -52.59
CA TYR A 779 25.59 -56.50 -53.27
C TYR A 779 26.77 -56.11 -52.35
N SER A 780 27.65 -57.11 -52.14
CA SER A 780 29.03 -57.16 -51.58
C SER A 780 29.34 -56.57 -50.21
#